data_AF-A0A1D3LHT2-F1
#
_entry.id   AF-A0A1D3LHT2-F1
#
_cell.length_a   1.000
_cell.length_b   1.000
_cell.length_c   1.000
_cell.angle_alpha   90.00
_cell.angle_beta   90.00
_cell.angle_gamma   90.00
#
_symmetry.space_group_name_H-M   'P 1'
#
loop_
_entity.id
_entity.type
_entity.pdbx_description
1 polymer ?
#
loop_
_entity_poly.entity_id
_entity_poly.type
_entity_poly.pdbx_seq_one_letter_code
_entity_poly.pdbx_strand_id
1 'polypeptide(L)'
;MRLLCFYLIAELITCFVYGLKNNSHLNNLDLQHTGDGLLFLNNAYINKTLESKRNRITAKAASGKKRNAIYSQNNFEDLQNSNISNTNTKKNKISFTKCKQIATVGPATEMLENLEKLYLSGIDVFRLNFSHGPKSIKKYIINAIRILEKKYNTSIGILGDIQGPKIRIGEFEKNEQNQIDDEKNTFVELKEGDTFSFDLSNKLGNKNRVFLNYPDLLKNVKPGQIILLDDGNLKMKVEGIAYTSDQDISVKATVLTGGKLYSKKGFCIPNMIMPIEVLSEKDIKDILFCINEAVDYLGYSFVQTEYDLMFLKNIINDYYESDFYKNIKKNRIVYDVNELQYKDYDDDTDFYIKEINDYYNNYYLKNYHTYKQIYNVYKNNNLDVGDMDQEMNDRDTHFESANSASPSFGESSSFNKNLDNEISKYTLNKDVNKIFIISKIEKPSAVKNLDNIIKLSDGIMIARGDLGIETNLSNLPILQKKIINLCKTKYNKIVIVATQMLESMRFIPSPTRAEVTDVATALYDGADCVMLSAETATGKYPILSSSTQNSIIQNVEKDYYFYEYTQKKAENANNNNISFVNTHNHLKQFGSISDTSSAQQKKTPSDTSHFDKLIYSIRDISNNINLKSIVLFSNDFNKILKLSNLKTKAPIVVITDNKNLSRKLQLPWGIYPYYSSIETSTNKDFISLINYGCQISKQEGFVTSPDEYSLVTFTENIKNSANLIYLCQPCLEN
;
A
#
# COMPACT_ATOMS: atom_id res chain seq x y z
N MET A 1 20.29 22.63 49.39
CA MET A 1 20.11 22.36 47.94
C MET A 1 19.19 23.36 47.24
N ARG A 2 17.98 23.68 47.74
CA ARG A 2 17.09 24.65 47.07
C ARG A 2 17.66 26.07 46.91
N LEU A 3 18.42 26.58 47.90
CA LEU A 3 19.11 27.88 47.78
C LEU A 3 20.25 27.86 46.75
N LEU A 4 20.92 26.72 46.59
CA LEU A 4 22.04 26.55 45.65
C LEU A 4 21.54 26.49 44.20
N CYS A 5 20.41 25.83 43.96
CA CYS A 5 19.75 25.82 42.65
C CYS A 5 19.22 27.21 42.27
N PHE A 6 18.75 28.00 43.23
CA PHE A 6 18.27 29.36 42.95
C PHE A 6 19.40 30.30 42.53
N TYR A 7 20.58 30.20 43.18
CA TYR A 7 21.78 30.95 42.80
C TYR A 7 22.32 30.55 41.42
N LEU A 8 22.35 29.24 41.12
CA LEU A 8 22.82 28.74 39.82
C LEU A 8 21.91 29.17 38.66
N ILE A 9 20.60 29.19 38.87
CA ILE A 9 19.63 29.65 37.87
C ILE A 9 19.74 31.17 37.68
N ALA A 10 19.97 31.93 38.77
CA ALA A 10 20.17 33.38 38.68
C ALA A 10 21.45 33.75 37.91
N GLU A 11 22.56 33.04 38.12
CA GLU A 11 23.82 33.22 37.37
C GLU A 11 23.71 32.82 35.90
N LEU A 12 22.99 31.74 35.58
CA LEU A 12 22.75 31.32 34.20
C LEU A 12 21.91 32.34 33.42
N ILE A 13 20.90 32.93 34.07
CA ILE A 13 20.08 33.99 33.47
C ILE A 13 20.92 35.26 33.27
N THR A 14 21.80 35.62 34.21
CA THR A 14 22.69 36.77 34.02
C THR A 14 23.69 36.56 32.91
N CYS A 15 24.28 35.36 32.78
CA CYS A 15 25.20 35.04 31.68
C CYS A 15 24.51 35.04 30.32
N PHE A 16 23.27 34.54 30.24
CA PHE A 16 22.49 34.53 29.01
C PHE A 16 22.06 35.94 28.57
N VAL A 17 21.65 36.78 29.52
CA VAL A 17 21.29 38.19 29.27
C VAL A 17 22.53 39.02 28.90
N TYR A 18 23.70 38.74 29.48
CA TYR A 18 24.96 39.40 29.10
C TYR A 18 25.46 38.96 27.72
N GLY A 19 25.33 37.67 27.39
CA GLY A 19 25.71 37.12 26.09
C GLY A 19 24.85 37.66 24.93
N LEU A 20 23.56 37.92 25.17
CA LEU A 20 22.67 38.51 24.17
C LEU A 20 22.89 40.03 24.00
N LYS A 21 23.41 40.74 25.01
CA LYS A 21 23.62 42.19 24.96
C LYS A 21 24.88 42.64 24.22
N ASN A 22 25.89 41.79 24.10
CA ASN A 22 27.17 42.13 23.46
C ASN A 22 27.35 41.47 22.09
N ASN A 23 26.33 41.57 21.23
CA ASN A 23 26.41 41.11 19.84
C ASN A 23 26.99 42.19 18.92
N SER A 24 28.25 42.58 19.17
CA SER A 24 29.02 43.40 18.23
C SER A 24 30.46 42.91 18.18
N HIS A 25 30.81 42.34 17.02
CA HIS A 25 32.15 41.91 16.59
C HIS A 25 32.78 40.71 17.30
N LEU A 26 32.46 39.50 16.80
CA LEU A 26 33.40 38.37 16.84
C LEU A 26 34.31 38.48 15.61
N ASN A 27 35.59 38.82 15.86
CA ASN A 27 36.65 38.86 14.85
C ASN A 27 37.11 37.44 14.47
N ASN A 28 37.58 37.29 13.23
CA ASN A 28 38.03 36.07 12.54
C ASN A 28 39.24 35.31 13.15
N LEU A 29 39.57 35.46 14.43
CA LEU A 29 40.81 34.93 15.02
C LEU A 29 40.66 33.69 15.92
N ASP A 30 39.45 33.18 16.15
CA ASP A 30 39.22 31.96 16.95
C ASP A 30 38.78 30.72 16.11
N LEU A 31 38.96 30.76 14.78
CA LEU A 31 38.70 29.63 13.89
C LEU A 31 40.02 28.90 13.56
N GLN A 32 40.33 27.82 14.29
CA GLN A 32 41.28 26.82 13.80
C GLN A 32 40.54 25.69 13.09
N HIS A 33 40.90 25.48 11.82
CA HIS A 33 40.48 24.35 11.00
C HIS A 33 41.05 23.03 11.54
N THR A 34 40.17 22.18 12.06
CA THR A 34 40.42 20.73 12.15
C THR A 34 39.80 20.07 10.92
N GLY A 35 40.54 19.18 10.26
CA GLY A 35 40.26 18.62 8.93
C GLY A 35 39.01 17.76 8.74
N ASP A 36 38.02 17.83 9.63
CA ASP A 36 36.68 17.27 9.41
C ASP A 36 35.66 18.32 9.87
N GLY A 37 34.84 18.80 8.93
CA GLY A 37 33.99 19.99 9.05
C GLY A 37 32.82 19.88 10.05
N LEU A 38 33.12 19.80 11.35
CA LEU A 38 32.15 19.94 12.44
C LEU A 38 32.61 21.05 13.41
N LEU A 39 31.83 22.14 13.44
CA LEU A 39 31.99 23.24 14.41
C LEU A 39 31.34 22.85 15.74
N PHE A 40 32.14 22.47 16.73
CA PHE A 40 31.72 22.45 18.13
C PHE A 40 32.61 23.37 18.96
N LEU A 41 31.99 24.21 19.80
CA LEU A 41 32.68 25.01 20.81
C LEU A 41 33.38 24.09 21.80
N ASN A 42 34.70 23.95 21.66
CA ASN A 42 35.53 23.08 22.49
C ASN A 42 35.75 23.74 23.87
N ASN A 43 34.85 23.46 24.83
CA ASN A 43 35.01 23.96 26.19
C ASN A 43 35.82 22.96 27.04
N ALA A 44 37.12 23.24 27.20
CA ALA A 44 38.09 22.40 27.92
C ALA A 44 37.69 22.07 29.37
N TYR A 45 36.83 22.88 30.00
CA TYR A 45 36.31 22.61 31.34
C TYR A 45 35.30 21.45 31.38
N ILE A 46 34.49 21.26 30.32
CA ILE A 46 33.48 20.18 30.28
C ILE A 46 34.17 18.81 30.16
N ASN A 47 35.19 18.70 29.32
CA ASN A 47 35.94 17.46 29.13
C ASN A 47 36.70 17.03 30.41
N LYS A 48 37.28 17.98 31.15
CA LYS A 48 37.92 17.70 32.46
C LYS A 48 36.93 17.22 33.52
N THR A 49 35.68 17.66 33.42
CA THR A 49 34.60 17.26 34.34
C THR A 49 34.03 15.88 33.98
N LEU A 50 34.02 15.52 32.70
CA LEU A 50 33.60 14.21 32.21
C LEU A 50 34.64 13.12 32.52
N GLU A 51 35.93 13.40 32.33
CA GLU A 51 37.01 12.46 32.71
C GLU A 51 37.07 12.23 34.22
N SER A 52 36.89 13.28 35.03
CA SER A 52 36.84 13.15 36.50
C SER A 52 35.59 12.40 37.00
N LYS A 53 34.45 12.49 36.29
CA LYS A 53 33.26 11.65 36.56
C LYS A 53 33.47 10.19 36.15
N ARG A 54 34.09 9.94 34.98
CA ARG A 54 34.40 8.58 34.48
C ARG A 54 35.38 7.84 35.41
N ASN A 55 36.36 8.54 35.97
CA ASN A 55 37.32 8.00 36.94
C ASN A 55 36.69 7.76 38.33
N ARG A 56 35.63 8.50 38.70
CA ARG A 56 34.88 8.27 39.96
C ARG A 56 33.90 7.10 39.88
N ILE A 57 33.33 6.83 38.70
CA ILE A 57 32.40 5.71 38.49
C ILE A 57 33.15 4.38 38.48
N THR A 58 34.32 4.33 37.85
CA THR A 58 35.22 3.16 37.86
C THR A 58 35.77 2.88 39.26
N ALA A 59 36.07 3.90 40.07
CA ALA A 59 36.48 3.72 41.47
C ALA A 59 35.36 3.22 42.41
N LYS A 60 34.09 3.59 42.16
CA LYS A 60 32.94 3.15 42.98
C LYS A 60 32.49 1.71 42.68
N ALA A 61 32.72 1.20 41.47
CA ALA A 61 32.45 -0.19 41.12
C ALA A 61 33.39 -1.18 41.86
N ALA A 62 34.54 -0.72 42.34
CA ALA A 62 35.53 -1.54 43.04
C ALA A 62 35.31 -1.65 44.56
N SER A 63 34.43 -0.86 45.19
CA SER A 63 34.17 -0.93 46.64
C SER A 63 32.70 -1.23 46.93
N GLY A 64 32.35 -2.51 46.99
CA GLY A 64 31.03 -2.95 47.41
C GLY A 64 30.76 -2.68 48.90
N LYS A 65 29.70 -1.93 49.21
CA LYS A 65 28.97 -2.02 50.50
C LYS A 65 27.48 -1.76 50.27
N LYS A 66 26.67 -2.80 50.50
CA LYS A 66 25.21 -2.76 50.59
C LYS A 66 24.77 -1.79 51.69
N ARG A 67 23.82 -0.89 51.39
CA ARG A 67 22.94 -0.28 52.39
C ARG A 67 21.52 -0.21 51.85
N ASN A 68 20.63 -0.93 52.52
CA ASN A 68 19.18 -0.84 52.39
C ASN A 68 18.72 0.52 52.92
N ALA A 69 17.86 1.21 52.17
CA ALA A 69 17.05 2.30 52.66
C ALA A 69 15.62 2.11 52.15
N ILE A 70 14.74 1.86 53.10
CA ILE A 70 13.30 1.64 52.98
C ILE A 70 12.65 2.96 52.57
N TYR A 71 12.01 3.00 51.40
CA TYR A 71 11.05 4.03 51.01
C TYR A 71 9.88 3.37 50.26
N SER A 72 8.70 3.45 50.90
CA SER A 72 7.33 3.22 50.40
C SER A 72 7.18 2.47 49.05
N GLN A 73 7.29 1.15 49.11
CA GLN A 73 6.53 0.25 48.24
C GLN A 73 5.07 0.33 48.67
N ASN A 74 4.19 0.81 47.79
CA ASN A 74 2.82 0.33 47.61
C ASN A 74 2.27 1.07 46.39
N ASN A 75 1.92 0.31 45.34
CA ASN A 75 1.35 0.68 44.02
C ASN A 75 2.26 0.56 42.78
N PHE A 76 3.39 -0.15 42.83
CA PHE A 76 4.18 -0.47 41.62
C PHE A 76 4.48 -1.96 41.39
N GLU A 77 3.96 -2.86 42.24
CA GLU A 77 4.24 -4.31 42.14
C GLU A 77 3.20 -5.11 41.33
N ASP A 78 2.02 -4.54 41.03
CA ASP A 78 1.00 -5.24 40.23
C ASP A 78 1.21 -5.16 38.71
N LEU A 79 2.30 -4.53 38.24
CA LEU A 79 2.66 -4.40 36.82
C LEU A 79 3.88 -5.21 36.40
N GLN A 80 4.52 -5.95 37.32
CA GLN A 80 5.67 -6.81 37.02
C GLN A 80 5.31 -8.29 36.81
N ASN A 81 4.08 -8.72 37.13
CA ASN A 81 3.64 -10.11 36.99
C ASN A 81 2.81 -10.38 35.72
N SER A 82 3.36 -10.01 34.57
CA SER A 82 3.04 -10.70 33.31
C SER A 82 4.34 -11.05 32.57
N ASN A 83 4.83 -12.26 32.87
CA ASN A 83 5.80 -13.01 32.07
C ASN A 83 7.04 -12.25 31.57
N ILE A 84 7.95 -11.91 32.49
CA ILE A 84 9.38 -11.77 32.17
C ILE A 84 9.95 -13.20 31.99
N SER A 85 9.53 -13.85 30.90
CA SER A 85 10.27 -14.95 30.30
C SER A 85 11.20 -14.34 29.26
N ASN A 86 12.41 -14.87 29.09
CA ASN A 86 13.33 -14.53 28.00
C ASN A 86 12.60 -14.55 26.65
N THR A 87 12.08 -13.41 26.21
CA THR A 87 11.43 -13.29 24.91
C THR A 87 12.56 -13.21 23.88
N ASN A 88 12.69 -14.27 23.08
CA ASN A 88 13.41 -14.24 21.82
C ASN A 88 12.91 -13.04 21.02
N THR A 89 13.63 -11.91 21.07
CA THR A 89 13.17 -10.68 20.43
C THR A 89 13.10 -10.89 18.93
N LYS A 90 12.02 -10.39 18.33
CA LYS A 90 11.61 -10.58 16.94
C LYS A 90 12.74 -10.31 15.93
N LYS A 91 13.59 -9.33 16.22
CA LYS A 91 14.71 -8.90 15.38
C LYS A 91 15.95 -9.81 15.41
N ASN A 92 16.06 -10.69 16.41
CA ASN A 92 17.12 -11.70 16.46
C ASN A 92 16.84 -12.88 15.51
N LYS A 93 15.59 -13.04 15.02
CA LYS A 93 15.18 -14.13 14.12
C LYS A 93 14.65 -13.66 12.76
N ILE A 94 14.16 -12.43 12.66
CA ILE A 94 13.50 -11.90 11.45
C ILE A 94 14.27 -10.68 10.96
N SER A 95 14.72 -10.76 9.71
CA SER A 95 15.25 -9.62 8.98
C SER A 95 14.09 -8.70 8.59
N PHE A 96 14.06 -7.49 9.14
CA PHE A 96 13.09 -6.49 8.72
C PHE A 96 13.66 -5.54 7.67
N THR A 97 12.88 -5.33 6.63
CA THR A 97 13.09 -4.33 5.58
C THR A 97 12.09 -3.19 5.72
N LYS A 98 12.43 -2.00 5.26
CA LYS A 98 11.52 -0.85 5.22
C LYS A 98 10.53 -0.99 4.05
N CYS A 99 10.97 -1.47 2.89
CA CYS A 99 10.09 -1.99 1.86
C CYS A 99 9.34 -3.19 2.41
N LYS A 100 8.03 -3.18 2.23
CA LYS A 100 7.16 -4.26 2.66
C LYS A 100 7.12 -5.36 1.61
N GLN A 101 6.97 -6.59 2.06
CA GLN A 101 6.95 -7.76 1.20
C GLN A 101 5.61 -8.46 1.31
N ILE A 102 5.02 -8.74 0.15
CA ILE A 102 3.75 -9.46 0.03
C ILE A 102 4.02 -10.82 -0.62
N ALA A 103 3.58 -11.90 0.00
CA ALA A 103 3.65 -13.24 -0.60
C ALA A 103 2.26 -13.81 -0.83
N THR A 104 2.03 -14.30 -2.05
CA THR A 104 0.81 -15.05 -2.35
C THR A 104 0.92 -16.45 -1.77
N VAL A 105 -0.09 -16.85 -1.00
CA VAL A 105 -0.19 -18.20 -0.42
C VAL A 105 -0.90 -19.13 -1.40
N GLY A 106 -0.35 -20.32 -1.57
CA GLY A 106 -0.96 -21.40 -2.34
C GLY A 106 -0.43 -22.77 -1.91
N PRO A 107 -0.62 -23.82 -2.71
CA PRO A 107 -0.27 -25.20 -2.35
C PRO A 107 1.16 -25.40 -1.86
N ALA A 108 2.12 -24.60 -2.33
CA ALA A 108 3.52 -24.70 -1.89
C ALA A 108 3.73 -24.17 -0.45
N THR A 109 2.86 -23.30 0.06
CA THR A 109 3.07 -22.55 1.31
C THR A 109 1.86 -22.48 2.24
N GLU A 110 0.73 -23.11 1.92
CA GLU A 110 -0.52 -22.96 2.69
C GLU A 110 -0.51 -23.63 4.07
N MET A 111 0.32 -24.64 4.27
CA MET A 111 0.48 -25.33 5.55
C MET A 111 1.15 -24.43 6.60
N LEU A 112 0.71 -24.51 7.87
CA LEU A 112 1.20 -23.67 8.98
C LEU A 112 2.74 -23.60 9.08
N GLU A 113 3.43 -24.72 8.93
CA GLU A 113 4.90 -24.77 9.00
C GLU A 113 5.58 -23.97 7.88
N ASN A 114 5.02 -24.02 6.66
CA ASN A 114 5.57 -23.28 5.52
C ASN A 114 5.16 -21.80 5.56
N LEU A 115 3.95 -21.48 6.05
CA LEU A 115 3.57 -20.10 6.38
C LEU A 115 4.53 -19.49 7.39
N GLU A 116 4.91 -20.24 8.42
CA GLU A 116 5.88 -19.79 9.42
C GLU A 116 7.26 -19.53 8.81
N LYS A 117 7.77 -20.46 8.01
CA LYS A 117 9.05 -20.26 7.28
C LYS A 117 8.98 -19.03 6.36
N LEU A 118 7.85 -18.83 5.69
CA LEU A 118 7.65 -17.71 4.78
C LEU A 118 7.59 -16.39 5.56
N TYR A 119 6.87 -16.35 6.68
CA TYR A 119 6.86 -15.21 7.59
C TYR A 119 8.28 -14.87 8.09
N LEU A 120 9.04 -15.87 8.58
CA LEU A 120 10.40 -15.68 9.07
C LEU A 120 11.39 -15.21 7.99
N SER A 121 11.09 -15.46 6.71
CA SER A 121 11.91 -14.99 5.59
C SER A 121 11.78 -13.49 5.29
N GLY A 122 10.84 -12.78 5.93
CA GLY A 122 10.66 -11.33 5.81
C GLY A 122 9.32 -10.87 5.25
N ILE A 123 8.31 -11.74 5.15
CA ILE A 123 6.98 -11.37 4.63
C ILE A 123 6.17 -10.59 5.67
N ASP A 124 5.64 -9.44 5.28
CA ASP A 124 4.78 -8.59 6.10
C ASP A 124 3.28 -8.86 5.88
N VAL A 125 2.91 -9.20 4.63
CA VAL A 125 1.51 -9.41 4.22
C VAL A 125 1.37 -10.70 3.41
N PHE A 126 0.39 -11.52 3.79
CA PHE A 126 0.00 -12.69 3.00
C PHE A 126 -1.17 -12.36 2.09
N ARG A 127 -1.01 -12.62 0.79
CA ARG A 127 -2.05 -12.48 -0.23
C ARG A 127 -2.78 -13.81 -0.42
N LEU A 128 -4.11 -13.77 -0.33
CA LEU A 128 -5.01 -14.89 -0.61
C LEU A 128 -5.70 -14.62 -1.96
N ASN A 129 -5.35 -15.38 -2.98
CA ASN A 129 -5.98 -15.26 -4.29
C ASN A 129 -7.31 -16.04 -4.33
N PHE A 130 -8.44 -15.34 -4.46
CA PHE A 130 -9.79 -15.92 -4.54
C PHE A 130 -10.18 -16.35 -5.97
N SER A 131 -9.33 -16.14 -6.97
CA SER A 131 -9.52 -16.76 -8.29
C SER A 131 -9.38 -18.29 -8.25
N HIS A 132 -8.76 -18.82 -7.19
CA HIS A 132 -8.48 -20.25 -7.02
C HIS A 132 -8.68 -20.70 -5.58
N GLY A 133 -9.08 -21.97 -5.43
CA GLY A 133 -9.23 -22.64 -4.15
C GLY A 133 -10.54 -22.28 -3.42
N PRO A 134 -11.07 -23.22 -2.64
CA PRO A 134 -12.27 -23.04 -1.83
C PRO A 134 -12.04 -22.05 -0.67
N LYS A 135 -13.13 -21.50 -0.14
CA LYS A 135 -13.12 -20.60 1.04
C LYS A 135 -12.63 -21.32 2.29
N SER A 136 -12.88 -22.62 2.41
CA SER A 136 -12.44 -23.45 3.54
C SER A 136 -10.92 -23.46 3.72
N ILE A 137 -10.15 -23.63 2.64
CA ILE A 137 -8.68 -23.48 2.66
C ILE A 137 -8.28 -22.07 3.06
N LYS A 138 -8.96 -21.03 2.53
CA LYS A 138 -8.66 -19.63 2.91
C LYS A 138 -8.89 -19.41 4.40
N LYS A 139 -9.93 -20.00 4.98
CA LYS A 139 -10.23 -19.93 6.42
C LYS A 139 -9.12 -20.60 7.25
N TYR A 140 -8.64 -21.77 6.83
CA TYR A 140 -7.48 -22.42 7.45
C TYR A 140 -6.25 -21.50 7.44
N ILE A 141 -5.91 -20.92 6.29
CA ILE A 141 -4.76 -20.02 6.15
C ILE A 141 -4.90 -18.79 7.04
N ILE A 142 -6.09 -18.16 7.07
CA ILE A 142 -6.35 -16.99 7.92
C ILE A 142 -6.11 -17.35 9.40
N ASN A 143 -6.68 -18.45 9.89
CA ASN A 143 -6.49 -18.89 11.27
C ASN A 143 -5.02 -19.21 11.57
N ALA A 144 -4.33 -19.90 10.66
CA ALA A 144 -2.89 -20.19 10.78
C ALA A 144 -2.06 -18.90 10.90
N ILE A 145 -2.33 -17.88 10.07
CA ILE A 145 -1.67 -16.57 10.17
C ILE A 145 -1.96 -15.88 11.51
N ARG A 146 -3.19 -15.96 12.02
CA ARG A 146 -3.56 -15.36 13.32
C ARG A 146 -2.92 -16.10 14.51
N ILE A 147 -2.67 -17.40 14.38
CA ILE A 147 -1.86 -18.17 15.34
C ILE A 147 -0.41 -17.69 15.31
N LEU A 148 0.18 -17.49 14.12
CA LEU A 148 1.54 -16.95 13.99
C LEU A 148 1.64 -15.53 14.57
N GLU A 149 0.63 -14.69 14.31
CA GLU A 149 0.49 -13.35 14.86
C GLU A 149 0.61 -13.36 16.40
N LYS A 150 -0.10 -14.30 17.06
CA LYS A 150 -0.06 -14.50 18.51
C LYS A 150 1.28 -15.11 18.99
N LYS A 151 1.79 -16.12 18.28
CA LYS A 151 3.07 -16.81 18.59
C LYS A 151 4.24 -15.83 18.63
N TYR A 152 4.26 -14.87 17.71
CA TYR A 152 5.35 -13.91 17.55
C TYR A 152 5.06 -12.52 18.14
N ASN A 153 3.92 -12.34 18.82
CA ASN A 153 3.45 -11.06 19.37
C ASN A 153 3.64 -9.89 18.39
N THR A 154 3.12 -10.06 17.19
CA THR A 154 3.30 -9.15 16.05
C THR A 154 1.95 -8.84 15.43
N SER A 155 1.92 -7.95 14.43
CA SER A 155 0.80 -7.85 13.49
C SER A 155 1.23 -8.47 12.16
N ILE A 156 0.33 -9.20 11.50
CA ILE A 156 0.56 -9.71 10.13
C ILE A 156 -0.63 -9.28 9.28
N GLY A 157 -0.35 -8.69 8.11
CA GLY A 157 -1.41 -8.26 7.20
C GLY A 157 -1.93 -9.43 6.36
N ILE A 158 -3.22 -9.41 6.06
CA ILE A 158 -3.84 -10.34 5.09
C ILE A 158 -4.53 -9.53 3.99
N LEU A 159 -4.20 -9.83 2.73
CA LEU A 159 -4.82 -9.23 1.55
C LEU A 159 -5.64 -10.29 0.80
N GLY A 160 -6.96 -10.14 0.75
CA GLY A 160 -7.85 -10.96 -0.07
C GLY A 160 -7.96 -10.37 -1.47
N ASP A 161 -7.46 -11.06 -2.50
CA ASP A 161 -7.51 -10.61 -3.89
C ASP A 161 -8.67 -11.31 -4.61
N ILE A 162 -9.72 -10.53 -4.93
CA ILE A 162 -10.93 -11.05 -5.60
C ILE A 162 -10.68 -11.29 -7.09
N GLN A 163 -11.46 -12.18 -7.68
CA GLN A 163 -11.25 -12.60 -9.06
C GLN A 163 -11.53 -11.48 -10.07
N GLY A 164 -12.63 -10.76 -9.86
CA GLY A 164 -13.12 -9.78 -10.81
C GLY A 164 -13.57 -10.40 -12.14
N PRO A 165 -13.97 -9.55 -13.10
CA PRO A 165 -14.66 -9.98 -14.31
C PRO A 165 -13.65 -10.45 -15.39
N LYS A 166 -13.02 -11.61 -15.17
CA LYS A 166 -12.18 -12.27 -16.20
C LYS A 166 -13.06 -12.98 -17.24
N ILE A 167 -13.00 -12.53 -18.48
CA ILE A 167 -13.70 -13.16 -19.61
C ILE A 167 -12.94 -14.39 -20.07
N ARG A 168 -13.68 -15.46 -20.32
CA ARG A 168 -13.16 -16.71 -20.88
C ARG A 168 -13.99 -17.16 -22.06
N ILE A 169 -13.32 -17.74 -23.05
CA ILE A 169 -13.99 -18.43 -24.17
C ILE A 169 -14.59 -19.76 -23.71
N GLY A 170 -15.53 -20.29 -24.49
CA GLY A 170 -16.16 -21.59 -24.26
C GLY A 170 -15.21 -22.78 -24.46
N GLU A 171 -15.80 -23.96 -24.46
CA GLU A 171 -15.09 -25.23 -24.66
C GLU A 171 -15.09 -25.65 -26.13
N PHE A 172 -14.05 -26.38 -26.55
CA PHE A 172 -13.90 -26.94 -27.89
C PHE A 172 -14.31 -28.42 -27.95
N GLU A 173 -14.80 -28.83 -29.11
CA GLU A 173 -15.05 -30.23 -29.47
C GLU A 173 -13.75 -31.06 -29.41
N LYS A 174 -13.88 -32.36 -29.09
CA LYS A 174 -12.75 -33.29 -29.17
C LYS A 174 -12.38 -33.51 -30.64
N ASN A 175 -11.10 -33.39 -30.99
CA ASN A 175 -10.57 -33.67 -32.31
C ASN A 175 -9.60 -34.86 -32.26
N GLU A 176 -9.15 -35.37 -33.41
CA GLU A 176 -8.24 -36.53 -33.50
C GLU A 176 -6.89 -36.31 -32.79
N GLN A 177 -6.44 -35.06 -32.68
CA GLN A 177 -5.17 -34.69 -32.03
C GLN A 177 -5.27 -34.66 -30.49
N ASN A 178 -6.46 -34.42 -29.94
CA ASN A 178 -6.73 -34.31 -28.50
C ASN A 178 -7.14 -35.65 -27.86
N GLN A 179 -7.09 -36.76 -28.63
CA GLN A 179 -7.40 -38.10 -28.12
C GLN A 179 -6.21 -38.77 -27.40
N ILE A 180 -4.99 -38.24 -27.58
CA ILE A 180 -3.74 -38.85 -27.11
C ILE A 180 -3.23 -38.22 -25.81
N ASP A 181 -3.55 -36.95 -25.55
CA ASP A 181 -3.23 -36.25 -24.30
C ASP A 181 -4.45 -36.25 -23.36
N ASP A 182 -4.22 -36.55 -22.08
CA ASP A 182 -5.18 -36.63 -20.97
C ASP A 182 -6.53 -35.91 -21.18
N GLU A 183 -7.63 -36.61 -20.88
CA GLU A 183 -9.06 -36.30 -21.17
C GLU A 183 -9.59 -34.89 -20.83
N LYS A 184 -8.79 -33.99 -20.26
CA LYS A 184 -9.23 -32.70 -19.70
C LYS A 184 -8.94 -31.45 -20.53
N ASN A 185 -8.09 -31.48 -21.57
CA ASN A 185 -7.69 -30.25 -22.30
C ASN A 185 -7.96 -30.32 -23.81
N THR A 186 -9.16 -29.90 -24.24
CA THR A 186 -9.46 -29.70 -25.67
C THR A 186 -8.88 -28.38 -26.20
N PHE A 187 -8.32 -28.41 -27.41
CA PHE A 187 -7.78 -27.26 -28.12
C PHE A 187 -8.07 -27.30 -29.63
N VAL A 188 -7.94 -26.15 -30.28
CA VAL A 188 -7.90 -26.00 -31.74
C VAL A 188 -6.59 -25.32 -32.15
N GLU A 189 -6.03 -25.73 -33.29
CA GLU A 189 -4.84 -25.09 -33.86
C GLU A 189 -5.25 -24.08 -34.92
N LEU A 190 -4.86 -22.83 -34.72
CA LEU A 190 -5.17 -21.69 -35.59
C LEU A 190 -3.90 -21.21 -36.28
N LYS A 191 -3.95 -20.97 -37.59
CA LYS A 191 -2.85 -20.42 -38.37
C LYS A 191 -3.06 -18.95 -38.66
N GLU A 192 -1.97 -18.23 -38.87
CA GLU A 192 -2.03 -16.84 -39.33
C GLU A 192 -2.80 -16.76 -40.66
N GLY A 193 -3.71 -15.79 -40.75
CA GLY A 193 -4.63 -15.61 -41.87
C GLY A 193 -5.94 -16.40 -41.77
N ASP A 194 -6.08 -17.36 -40.84
CA ASP A 194 -7.34 -18.06 -40.63
C ASP A 194 -8.46 -17.10 -40.19
N THR A 195 -9.70 -17.37 -40.60
CA THR A 195 -10.89 -16.65 -40.11
C THR A 195 -11.52 -17.42 -38.96
N PHE A 196 -11.80 -16.73 -37.86
CA PHE A 196 -12.36 -17.31 -36.64
C PHE A 196 -13.50 -16.44 -36.10
N SER A 197 -14.57 -17.05 -35.57
CA SER A 197 -15.74 -16.32 -35.07
C SER A 197 -16.06 -16.56 -33.59
N PHE A 198 -16.47 -15.49 -32.90
CA PHE A 198 -16.99 -15.55 -31.54
C PHE A 198 -18.51 -15.33 -31.58
N ASP A 199 -19.29 -16.24 -31.02
CA ASP A 199 -20.76 -16.19 -31.08
C ASP A 199 -21.42 -16.55 -29.74
N LEU A 200 -22.73 -16.30 -29.67
CA LEU A 200 -23.57 -16.61 -28.51
C LEU A 200 -24.14 -18.03 -28.53
N SER A 201 -23.75 -18.86 -29.50
CA SER A 201 -24.27 -20.23 -29.60
C SER A 201 -23.65 -21.10 -28.51
N ASN A 202 -24.48 -21.64 -27.61
CA ASN A 202 -24.06 -22.56 -26.54
C ASN A 202 -23.59 -23.95 -27.05
N LYS A 203 -23.19 -24.05 -28.32
CA LYS A 203 -22.56 -25.24 -28.90
C LYS A 203 -21.07 -25.24 -28.56
N LEU A 204 -20.45 -26.41 -28.61
CA LEU A 204 -18.99 -26.54 -28.48
C LEU A 204 -18.28 -25.87 -29.66
N GLY A 205 -17.16 -25.21 -29.39
CA GLY A 205 -16.32 -24.56 -30.38
C GLY A 205 -15.61 -25.55 -31.30
N ASN A 206 -15.22 -25.10 -32.47
CA ASN A 206 -14.45 -25.87 -33.45
C ASN A 206 -13.37 -24.98 -34.09
N LYS A 207 -12.76 -25.43 -35.19
CA LYS A 207 -11.68 -24.67 -35.85
C LYS A 207 -12.11 -23.29 -36.37
N ASN A 208 -13.42 -23.06 -36.55
CA ASN A 208 -13.94 -21.84 -37.17
C ASN A 208 -14.66 -20.94 -36.16
N ARG A 209 -15.06 -21.46 -34.99
CA ARG A 209 -15.86 -20.71 -34.03
C ARG A 209 -15.62 -21.10 -32.57
N VAL A 210 -15.94 -20.19 -31.65
CA VAL A 210 -16.05 -20.48 -30.21
C VAL A 210 -17.17 -19.70 -29.55
N PHE A 211 -17.74 -20.30 -28.50
CA PHE A 211 -18.77 -19.67 -27.70
C PHE A 211 -18.16 -18.56 -26.83
N LEU A 212 -18.83 -17.41 -26.75
CA LEU A 212 -18.47 -16.30 -25.88
C LEU A 212 -19.73 -15.64 -25.33
N ASN A 213 -20.11 -15.93 -24.08
CA ASN A 213 -21.36 -15.50 -23.47
C ASN A 213 -21.38 -14.03 -23.00
N TYR A 214 -21.07 -13.10 -23.90
CA TYR A 214 -21.02 -11.68 -23.59
C TYR A 214 -21.69 -10.87 -24.72
N PRO A 215 -23.03 -10.79 -24.74
CA PRO A 215 -23.74 -10.15 -25.83
C PRO A 215 -23.44 -8.65 -25.94
N ASP A 216 -23.38 -7.94 -24.81
CA ASP A 216 -23.06 -6.51 -24.78
C ASP A 216 -21.60 -6.26 -25.19
N LEU A 217 -20.69 -7.21 -24.97
CA LEU A 217 -19.33 -7.15 -25.47
C LEU A 217 -19.32 -7.23 -27.00
N LEU A 218 -19.91 -8.29 -27.56
CA LEU A 218 -19.93 -8.55 -29.00
C LEU A 218 -20.60 -7.40 -29.79
N LYS A 219 -21.60 -6.73 -29.20
CA LYS A 219 -22.28 -5.55 -29.78
C LYS A 219 -21.38 -4.31 -29.89
N ASN A 220 -20.43 -4.14 -28.98
CA ASN A 220 -19.62 -2.93 -28.88
C ASN A 220 -18.25 -3.06 -29.56
N VAL A 221 -17.91 -4.25 -30.05
CA VAL A 221 -16.66 -4.47 -30.80
C VAL A 221 -16.72 -3.73 -32.13
N LYS A 222 -15.64 -3.03 -32.48
CA LYS A 222 -15.49 -2.30 -33.75
C LYS A 222 -14.55 -3.03 -34.71
N PRO A 223 -14.83 -3.01 -36.03
CA PRO A 223 -13.87 -3.43 -37.04
C PRO A 223 -12.50 -2.78 -36.82
N GLY A 224 -11.43 -3.56 -36.98
CA GLY A 224 -10.05 -3.11 -36.80
C GLY A 224 -9.48 -3.31 -35.40
N GLN A 225 -10.31 -3.52 -34.37
CA GLN A 225 -9.82 -3.78 -33.01
C GLN A 225 -9.06 -5.11 -32.91
N ILE A 226 -8.13 -5.17 -31.96
CA ILE A 226 -7.35 -6.37 -31.66
C ILE A 226 -8.03 -7.16 -30.55
N ILE A 227 -8.18 -8.46 -30.74
CA ILE A 227 -8.56 -9.43 -29.72
C ILE A 227 -7.29 -10.15 -29.28
N LEU A 228 -7.08 -10.20 -27.97
CA LEU A 228 -6.02 -10.95 -27.32
C LEU A 228 -6.61 -12.19 -26.64
N LEU A 229 -5.99 -13.33 -26.88
CA LEU A 229 -6.39 -14.63 -26.34
C LEU A 229 -5.19 -15.31 -25.66
N ASP A 230 -5.48 -16.13 -24.66
CA ASP A 230 -4.48 -16.90 -23.90
C ASP A 230 -3.33 -16.01 -23.41
N ASP A 231 -3.68 -15.00 -22.60
CA ASP A 231 -2.73 -14.05 -22.02
C ASP A 231 -1.90 -13.29 -23.08
N GLY A 232 -2.48 -13.07 -24.27
CA GLY A 232 -1.87 -12.32 -25.37
C GLY A 232 -1.00 -13.15 -26.33
N ASN A 233 -0.89 -14.47 -26.10
CA ASN A 233 -0.14 -15.39 -26.97
C ASN A 233 -0.77 -15.50 -28.36
N LEU A 234 -2.11 -15.43 -28.44
CA LEU A 234 -2.83 -15.38 -29.71
C LEU A 234 -3.42 -13.99 -29.93
N LYS A 235 -3.33 -13.51 -31.17
CA LYS A 235 -3.83 -12.20 -31.57
C LYS A 235 -4.73 -12.33 -32.79
N MET A 236 -5.87 -11.67 -32.75
CA MET A 236 -6.80 -11.61 -33.87
C MET A 236 -7.22 -10.18 -34.13
N LYS A 237 -7.53 -9.85 -35.39
CA LYS A 237 -8.06 -8.55 -35.80
C LYS A 237 -9.53 -8.69 -36.16
N VAL A 238 -10.38 -7.87 -35.56
CA VAL A 238 -11.81 -7.87 -35.84
C VAL A 238 -12.05 -7.39 -37.27
N GLU A 239 -12.73 -8.21 -38.07
CA GLU A 239 -13.17 -7.83 -39.41
C GLU A 239 -14.52 -7.11 -39.36
N GLY A 240 -15.43 -7.61 -38.52
CA GLY A 240 -16.74 -7.01 -38.32
C GLY A 240 -17.72 -7.91 -37.58
N ILE A 241 -18.91 -7.36 -37.36
CA ILE A 241 -20.03 -8.06 -36.74
C ILE A 241 -20.86 -8.71 -37.86
N ALA A 242 -21.13 -9.99 -37.73
CA ALA A 242 -22.05 -10.73 -38.58
C ALA A 242 -23.28 -11.15 -37.76
N TYR A 243 -24.47 -10.92 -38.32
CA TYR A 243 -25.73 -11.38 -37.77
C TYR A 243 -26.10 -12.70 -38.43
N THR A 244 -26.32 -13.75 -37.64
CA THR A 244 -26.89 -15.00 -38.17
C THR A 244 -28.40 -14.84 -38.34
N SER A 245 -29.01 -15.74 -39.13
CA SER A 245 -30.43 -15.72 -39.50
C SER A 245 -31.42 -15.69 -38.32
N ASP A 246 -30.97 -16.00 -37.10
CA ASP A 246 -31.76 -16.01 -35.87
C ASP A 246 -31.55 -14.77 -34.97
N GLN A 247 -30.99 -13.67 -35.49
CA GLN A 247 -30.60 -12.46 -34.73
C GLN A 247 -29.46 -12.66 -33.72
N ASP A 248 -28.79 -13.81 -33.73
CA ASP A 248 -27.60 -14.05 -32.91
C ASP A 248 -26.39 -13.28 -33.46
N ILE A 249 -25.66 -12.63 -32.55
CA ILE A 249 -24.52 -11.78 -32.85
C ILE A 249 -23.27 -12.64 -32.91
N SER A 250 -22.50 -12.51 -34.00
CA SER A 250 -21.18 -13.12 -34.14
C SER A 250 -20.15 -12.07 -34.53
N VAL A 251 -18.95 -12.16 -33.97
CA VAL A 251 -17.81 -11.32 -34.34
C VAL A 251 -16.84 -12.16 -35.13
N LYS A 252 -16.56 -11.78 -36.37
CA LYS A 252 -15.53 -12.41 -37.21
C LYS A 252 -14.21 -11.69 -37.02
N ALA A 253 -13.14 -12.48 -36.90
CA ALA A 253 -11.79 -11.96 -36.76
C ALA A 253 -10.80 -12.78 -37.60
N THR A 254 -9.80 -12.10 -38.16
CA THR A 254 -8.66 -12.72 -38.82
C THR A 254 -7.57 -13.00 -37.78
N VAL A 255 -6.96 -14.19 -37.82
CA VAL A 255 -5.84 -14.53 -36.95
C VAL A 255 -4.57 -13.82 -37.42
N LEU A 256 -3.99 -12.98 -36.55
CA LEU A 256 -2.70 -12.32 -36.78
C LEU A 256 -1.55 -13.14 -36.20
N THR A 257 -1.77 -13.80 -35.08
CA THR A 257 -0.78 -14.67 -34.43
C THR A 257 -1.47 -15.95 -34.03
N GLY A 258 -1.17 -17.01 -34.78
CA GLY A 258 -1.73 -18.35 -34.59
C GLY A 258 -1.08 -19.14 -33.45
N GLY A 259 -1.60 -20.32 -33.19
CA GLY A 259 -1.15 -21.22 -32.13
C GLY A 259 -2.26 -22.17 -31.67
N LYS A 260 -1.99 -22.91 -30.59
CA LYS A 260 -3.00 -23.77 -29.94
C LYS A 260 -3.87 -22.95 -29.01
N LEU A 261 -5.15 -22.84 -29.34
CA LEU A 261 -6.16 -22.21 -28.49
C LEU A 261 -6.92 -23.28 -27.69
N TYR A 262 -6.66 -23.32 -26.39
CA TYR A 262 -7.32 -24.26 -25.47
C TYR A 262 -8.69 -23.72 -25.00
N SER A 263 -9.53 -24.63 -24.49
CA SER A 263 -10.80 -24.28 -23.84
C SER A 263 -10.61 -23.36 -22.62
N LYS A 264 -11.60 -22.50 -22.33
CA LYS A 264 -11.64 -21.62 -21.13
C LYS A 264 -10.49 -20.63 -21.00
N LYS A 265 -9.76 -20.35 -22.08
CA LYS A 265 -8.69 -19.34 -22.10
C LYS A 265 -9.24 -17.92 -22.02
N GLY A 266 -8.41 -17.02 -21.49
CA GLY A 266 -8.76 -15.61 -21.30
C GLY A 266 -9.02 -14.93 -22.64
N PHE A 267 -10.00 -14.04 -22.66
CA PHE A 267 -10.35 -13.19 -23.80
C PHE A 267 -10.27 -11.73 -23.37
N CYS A 268 -9.64 -10.91 -24.19
CA CYS A 268 -9.44 -9.49 -23.94
C CYS A 268 -9.53 -8.70 -25.25
N ILE A 269 -10.11 -7.49 -25.18
CA ILE A 269 -9.97 -6.46 -26.20
C ILE A 269 -9.31 -5.25 -25.52
N PRO A 270 -8.06 -4.92 -25.88
CA PRO A 270 -7.37 -3.74 -25.34
C PRO A 270 -8.15 -2.46 -25.59
N ASN A 271 -7.95 -1.48 -24.71
CA ASN A 271 -8.54 -0.12 -24.79
C ASN A 271 -10.06 -0.03 -24.79
N MET A 272 -10.78 -1.13 -24.56
CA MET A 272 -12.22 -1.11 -24.44
C MET A 272 -12.63 -1.21 -22.96
N ILE A 273 -13.51 -0.30 -22.54
CA ILE A 273 -14.17 -0.42 -21.24
C ILE A 273 -15.14 -1.57 -21.33
N MET A 274 -14.95 -2.57 -20.49
CA MET A 274 -15.74 -3.79 -20.54
C MET A 274 -17.19 -3.50 -20.11
N PRO A 275 -18.20 -3.70 -20.99
CA PRO A 275 -19.60 -3.43 -20.67
C PRO A 275 -20.22 -4.61 -19.91
N ILE A 276 -19.55 -5.08 -18.87
CA ILE A 276 -19.96 -6.23 -18.05
C ILE A 276 -20.18 -5.78 -16.61
N GLU A 277 -20.88 -6.62 -15.85
CA GLU A 277 -21.02 -6.38 -14.41
C GLU A 277 -19.65 -6.46 -13.74
N VAL A 278 -19.31 -5.44 -12.96
CA VAL A 278 -17.97 -5.31 -12.36
C VAL A 278 -17.72 -6.36 -11.29
N LEU A 279 -18.78 -6.75 -10.55
CA LEU A 279 -18.72 -7.74 -9.49
C LEU A 279 -19.71 -8.86 -9.79
N SER A 280 -19.21 -10.09 -9.92
CA SER A 280 -20.05 -11.28 -10.02
C SER A 280 -20.64 -11.66 -8.66
N GLU A 281 -21.64 -12.56 -8.64
CA GLU A 281 -22.15 -13.17 -7.40
C GLU A 281 -21.01 -13.72 -6.53
N LYS A 282 -20.06 -14.39 -7.17
CA LYS A 282 -18.89 -14.96 -6.50
C LYS A 282 -18.05 -13.85 -5.85
N ASP A 283 -17.77 -12.76 -6.56
CA ASP A 283 -16.98 -11.65 -6.01
C ASP A 283 -17.65 -11.03 -4.79
N ILE A 284 -18.97 -10.82 -4.83
CA ILE A 284 -19.72 -10.31 -3.66
C ILE A 284 -19.58 -11.26 -2.47
N LYS A 285 -19.78 -12.56 -2.68
CA LYS A 285 -19.63 -13.57 -1.62
C LYS A 285 -18.20 -13.62 -1.06
N ASP A 286 -17.19 -13.46 -1.91
CA ASP A 286 -15.78 -13.43 -1.51
C ASP A 286 -15.43 -12.16 -0.71
N ILE A 287 -16.00 -11.00 -1.08
CA ILE A 287 -15.88 -9.74 -0.33
C ILE A 287 -16.46 -9.90 1.08
N LEU A 288 -17.68 -10.44 1.17
CA LEU A 288 -18.35 -10.68 2.45
C LEU A 288 -17.56 -11.67 3.33
N PHE A 289 -17.01 -12.73 2.72
CA PHE A 289 -16.10 -13.65 3.41
C PHE A 289 -14.88 -12.91 3.98
N CYS A 290 -14.22 -12.07 3.20
CA CYS A 290 -13.06 -11.30 3.64
C CYS A 290 -13.38 -10.40 4.85
N ILE A 291 -14.53 -9.71 4.80
CA ILE A 291 -14.98 -8.85 5.91
C ILE A 291 -15.25 -9.69 7.17
N ASN A 292 -15.93 -10.82 7.02
CA ASN A 292 -16.34 -11.69 8.12
C ASN A 292 -15.18 -12.40 8.82
N GLU A 293 -14.14 -12.75 8.08
CA GLU A 293 -12.93 -13.39 8.62
C GLU A 293 -11.83 -12.37 8.99
N ALA A 294 -12.17 -11.07 9.03
CA ALA A 294 -11.28 -9.97 9.41
C ALA A 294 -9.97 -9.95 8.58
N VAL A 295 -10.11 -10.06 7.27
CA VAL A 295 -9.06 -9.75 6.29
C VAL A 295 -8.82 -8.24 6.28
N ASP A 296 -7.56 -7.82 6.18
CA ASP A 296 -7.16 -6.44 6.41
C ASP A 296 -7.30 -5.56 5.15
N TYR A 297 -7.01 -6.14 3.99
CA TYR A 297 -7.05 -5.49 2.68
C TYR A 297 -7.83 -6.32 1.65
N LEU A 298 -8.55 -5.65 0.77
CA LEU A 298 -9.25 -6.22 -0.37
C LEU A 298 -8.56 -5.75 -1.66
N GLY A 299 -7.94 -6.67 -2.40
CA GLY A 299 -7.44 -6.44 -3.75
C GLY A 299 -8.60 -6.46 -4.73
N TYR A 300 -8.99 -5.30 -5.25
CA TYR A 300 -10.07 -5.17 -6.22
C TYR A 300 -9.52 -5.25 -7.64
N SER A 301 -9.82 -6.36 -8.32
CA SER A 301 -9.37 -6.68 -9.69
C SER A 301 -10.15 -5.93 -10.76
N PHE A 302 -9.47 -5.60 -11.86
CA PHE A 302 -9.98 -4.95 -13.07
C PHE A 302 -10.78 -3.67 -12.82
N VAL A 303 -10.32 -2.83 -11.89
CA VAL A 303 -10.89 -1.49 -11.71
C VAL A 303 -10.63 -0.70 -12.99
N GLN A 304 -11.67 -0.08 -13.56
CA GLN A 304 -11.60 0.72 -14.77
C GLN A 304 -11.93 2.19 -14.51
N THR A 305 -12.79 2.45 -13.52
CA THR A 305 -13.37 3.78 -13.26
C THR A 305 -13.53 4.04 -11.76
N GLU A 306 -13.80 5.29 -11.40
CA GLU A 306 -14.16 5.69 -10.04
C GLU A 306 -15.51 5.13 -9.59
N TYR A 307 -16.43 4.87 -10.52
CA TYR A 307 -17.77 4.37 -10.21
C TYR A 307 -17.73 2.91 -9.78
N ASP A 308 -16.77 2.13 -10.29
CA ASP A 308 -16.49 0.77 -9.84
C ASP A 308 -16.19 0.74 -8.33
N LEU A 309 -15.46 1.76 -7.86
CA LEU A 309 -15.10 1.93 -6.45
C LEU A 309 -16.26 2.46 -5.62
N MET A 310 -17.04 3.42 -6.14
CA MET A 310 -18.24 3.91 -5.45
C MET A 310 -19.26 2.76 -5.27
N PHE A 311 -19.45 1.95 -6.31
CA PHE A 311 -20.29 0.74 -6.27
C PHE A 311 -19.83 -0.22 -5.17
N LEU A 312 -18.55 -0.60 -5.17
CA LEU A 312 -17.98 -1.48 -4.16
C LEU A 312 -18.10 -0.88 -2.74
N LYS A 313 -17.77 0.40 -2.56
CA LYS A 313 -17.82 1.07 -1.25
C LYS A 313 -19.24 1.13 -0.69
N ASN A 314 -20.25 1.34 -1.54
CA ASN A 314 -21.64 1.32 -1.09
C ASN A 314 -22.05 -0.05 -0.56
N ILE A 315 -21.70 -1.12 -1.29
CA ILE A 315 -21.97 -2.50 -0.86
C ILE A 315 -21.27 -2.78 0.50
N ILE A 316 -20.00 -2.40 0.62
CA ILE A 316 -19.23 -2.60 1.84
C ILE A 316 -19.83 -1.81 3.02
N ASN A 317 -20.18 -0.53 2.80
CA ASN A 317 -20.76 0.31 3.84
C ASN A 317 -22.11 -0.22 4.32
N ASP A 318 -23.00 -0.57 3.39
CA ASP A 318 -24.31 -1.14 3.71
C ASP A 318 -24.15 -2.46 4.49
N TYR A 319 -23.15 -3.27 4.15
CA TYR A 319 -22.86 -4.48 4.92
C TYR A 319 -22.45 -4.15 6.36
N TYR A 320 -21.46 -3.27 6.56
CA TYR A 320 -21.01 -2.86 7.90
C TYR A 320 -22.13 -2.22 8.74
N GLU A 321 -23.06 -1.51 8.12
CA GLU A 321 -24.18 -0.84 8.79
C GLU A 321 -25.37 -1.78 9.07
N SER A 322 -25.43 -2.91 8.36
CA SER A 322 -26.51 -3.90 8.50
C SER A 322 -26.55 -4.57 9.87
N ASP A 323 -27.76 -5.00 10.26
CA ASP A 323 -27.95 -5.78 11.48
C ASP A 323 -27.27 -7.16 11.40
N PHE A 324 -27.05 -7.68 10.18
CA PHE A 324 -26.27 -8.89 9.96
C PHE A 324 -24.86 -8.72 10.53
N TYR A 325 -24.16 -7.66 10.11
CA TYR A 325 -22.79 -7.42 10.57
C TYR A 325 -22.72 -7.17 12.08
N LYS A 326 -23.68 -6.41 12.64
CA LYS A 326 -23.74 -6.15 14.09
C LYS A 326 -23.95 -7.43 14.92
N ASN A 327 -24.67 -8.41 14.37
CA ASN A 327 -24.97 -9.68 15.03
C ASN A 327 -23.93 -10.79 14.75
N ILE A 328 -22.87 -10.49 14.01
CA ILE A 328 -21.76 -11.43 13.78
C ILE A 328 -21.17 -11.88 15.12
N LYS A 329 -21.00 -13.20 15.28
CA LYS A 329 -20.23 -13.76 16.40
C LYS A 329 -18.80 -13.22 16.35
N LYS A 330 -18.39 -12.47 17.39
CA LYS A 330 -17.09 -11.78 17.44
C LYS A 330 -15.86 -12.71 17.57
N ASN A 331 -16.05 -13.99 17.89
CA ASN A 331 -14.97 -14.98 18.06
C ASN A 331 -14.96 -16.04 16.95
N ARG A 332 -14.66 -15.64 15.70
CA ARG A 332 -14.53 -16.55 14.54
C ARG A 332 -13.11 -17.02 14.27
N ILE A 333 -12.13 -16.28 14.78
CA ILE A 333 -10.71 -16.54 14.58
C ILE A 333 -10.27 -17.58 15.60
N VAL A 334 -9.75 -18.69 15.08
CA VAL A 334 -9.16 -19.75 15.90
C VAL A 334 -7.71 -19.37 16.18
N TYR A 335 -7.35 -19.33 17.47
CA TYR A 335 -5.98 -19.03 17.93
C TYR A 335 -5.27 -20.27 18.51
N ASP A 336 -5.92 -21.43 18.53
CA ASP A 336 -5.33 -22.70 18.95
C ASP A 336 -4.95 -23.53 17.73
N VAL A 337 -3.72 -24.06 17.73
CA VAL A 337 -3.21 -24.95 16.69
C VAL A 337 -4.01 -26.25 16.65
N ASN A 338 -4.47 -26.75 17.80
CA ASN A 338 -5.18 -28.03 17.88
C ASN A 338 -6.58 -27.99 17.26
N GLU A 339 -7.15 -26.79 17.11
CA GLU A 339 -8.47 -26.56 16.50
C GLU A 339 -8.39 -26.25 14.99
N LEU A 340 -7.17 -26.19 14.41
CA LEU A 340 -6.99 -25.96 12.98
C LEU A 340 -7.48 -27.17 12.18
N GLN A 341 -8.57 -26.99 11.45
CA GLN A 341 -9.10 -27.99 10.52
C GLN A 341 -8.73 -27.63 9.08
N TYR A 342 -8.01 -28.52 8.41
CA TYR A 342 -7.78 -28.43 6.98
C TYR A 342 -8.92 -29.13 6.24
N LYS A 343 -9.58 -28.40 5.34
CA LYS A 343 -10.60 -28.92 4.42
C LYS A 343 -10.25 -28.42 3.02
N ASP A 344 -10.35 -29.29 2.03
CA ASP A 344 -10.03 -29.02 0.61
C ASP A 344 -11.27 -28.77 -0.26
N TYR A 345 -12.46 -28.73 0.34
CA TYR A 345 -13.72 -28.40 -0.31
C TYR A 345 -14.55 -27.42 0.53
N ASP A 346 -15.46 -26.70 -0.11
CA ASP A 346 -16.45 -25.85 0.55
C ASP A 346 -17.70 -26.69 0.87
N ASP A 347 -18.15 -26.63 2.12
CA ASP A 347 -19.37 -27.30 2.59
C ASP A 347 -20.48 -26.24 2.75
N ASP A 348 -21.56 -26.34 1.98
CA ASP A 348 -22.68 -25.38 2.06
C ASP A 348 -23.36 -25.37 3.45
N THR A 349 -23.15 -26.40 4.26
CA THR A 349 -23.62 -26.45 5.65
C THR A 349 -22.71 -25.70 6.63
N ASP A 350 -21.49 -25.34 6.22
CA ASP A 350 -20.60 -24.53 7.05
C ASP A 350 -21.26 -23.17 7.34
N PHE A 351 -21.32 -22.83 8.62
CA PHE A 351 -22.03 -21.64 9.09
C PHE A 351 -21.60 -20.33 8.39
N TYR A 352 -20.30 -20.18 8.09
CA TYR A 352 -19.77 -18.98 7.44
C TYR A 352 -20.18 -18.88 5.97
N ILE A 353 -20.40 -20.00 5.27
CA ILE A 353 -20.91 -20.01 3.89
C ILE A 353 -22.41 -19.69 3.88
N LYS A 354 -23.18 -20.33 4.78
CA LYS A 354 -24.61 -20.09 4.91
C LYS A 354 -24.95 -18.62 5.18
N GLU A 355 -24.24 -18.00 6.13
CA GLU A 355 -24.45 -16.58 6.47
C GLU A 355 -24.20 -15.64 5.29
N ILE A 356 -23.16 -15.91 4.50
CA ILE A 356 -22.85 -15.13 3.29
C ILE A 356 -23.97 -15.29 2.27
N ASN A 357 -24.45 -16.51 2.05
CA ASN A 357 -25.57 -16.79 1.16
C ASN A 357 -26.87 -16.12 1.64
N ASP A 358 -27.13 -16.14 2.95
CA ASP A 358 -28.30 -15.52 3.55
C ASP A 358 -28.31 -14.00 3.36
N TYR A 359 -27.17 -13.32 3.58
CA TYR A 359 -27.06 -11.89 3.30
C TYR A 359 -27.21 -11.58 1.81
N TYR A 360 -26.54 -12.36 0.95
CA TYR A 360 -26.60 -12.17 -0.50
C TYR A 360 -28.04 -12.23 -1.01
N ASN A 361 -28.78 -13.28 -0.63
CA ASN A 361 -30.15 -13.50 -1.10
C ASN A 361 -31.16 -12.53 -0.48
N ASN A 362 -31.03 -12.23 0.82
CA ASN A 362 -32.07 -11.49 1.54
C ASN A 362 -31.87 -9.98 1.58
N TYR A 363 -30.66 -9.48 1.33
CA TYR A 363 -30.31 -8.05 1.43
C TYR A 363 -29.70 -7.53 0.13
N TYR A 364 -28.58 -8.10 -0.31
CA TYR A 364 -27.86 -7.60 -1.48
C TYR A 364 -28.75 -7.56 -2.72
N LEU A 365 -29.44 -8.66 -3.04
CA LEU A 365 -30.33 -8.72 -4.21
C LEU A 365 -31.48 -7.70 -4.15
N LYS A 366 -31.97 -7.33 -2.96
CA LYS A 366 -33.03 -6.31 -2.82
C LYS A 366 -32.51 -4.90 -3.11
N ASN A 367 -31.29 -4.60 -2.66
CA ASN A 367 -30.66 -3.29 -2.84
C ASN A 367 -29.88 -3.18 -4.17
N TYR A 368 -29.72 -4.28 -4.89
CA TYR A 368 -28.94 -4.36 -6.13
C TYR A 368 -29.36 -3.32 -7.16
N HIS A 369 -30.66 -3.10 -7.36
CA HIS A 369 -31.15 -2.09 -8.29
C HIS A 369 -30.71 -0.67 -7.90
N THR A 370 -30.66 -0.35 -6.60
CA THR A 370 -30.18 0.93 -6.08
C THR A 370 -28.69 1.10 -6.36
N TYR A 371 -27.87 0.06 -6.14
CA TYR A 371 -26.45 0.12 -6.48
C TYR A 371 -26.23 0.27 -7.99
N LYS A 372 -27.04 -0.40 -8.82
CA LYS A 372 -26.93 -0.39 -10.29
C LYS A 372 -27.30 0.96 -10.90
N GLN A 373 -28.15 1.75 -10.26
CA GLN A 373 -28.47 3.12 -10.70
C GLN A 373 -27.22 4.02 -10.77
N ILE A 374 -26.28 3.85 -9.84
CA ILE A 374 -25.01 4.60 -9.80
C ILE A 374 -24.08 4.16 -10.94
N TYR A 375 -24.08 2.86 -11.27
CA TYR A 375 -23.24 2.29 -12.33
C TYR A 375 -23.77 2.60 -13.75
N ASN A 376 -25.09 2.69 -13.93
CA ASN A 376 -25.73 2.96 -15.21
C ASN A 376 -25.37 4.35 -15.80
N VAL A 377 -24.80 5.25 -14.99
CA VAL A 377 -24.24 6.55 -15.45
C VAL A 377 -23.05 6.36 -16.39
N TYR A 378 -22.27 5.27 -16.25
CA TYR A 378 -21.14 4.97 -17.13
C TYR A 378 -21.56 4.28 -18.44
N LYS A 379 -22.66 3.51 -18.44
CA LYS A 379 -23.16 2.83 -19.65
C LYS A 379 -23.53 3.80 -20.78
N ASN A 380 -23.83 5.05 -20.45
CA ASN A 380 -24.29 6.07 -21.41
C ASN A 380 -23.20 7.06 -21.86
N ASN A 381 -22.03 7.08 -21.22
CA ASN A 381 -20.92 8.00 -21.55
C ASN A 381 -19.80 7.25 -22.29
N ASN A 382 -19.92 7.20 -23.62
CA ASN A 382 -18.95 6.72 -24.62
C ASN A 382 -17.92 5.66 -24.17
N LEU A 383 -18.20 4.41 -24.52
CA LEU A 383 -17.35 3.21 -24.37
C LEU A 383 -16.03 3.22 -25.18
N ASP A 384 -15.73 4.31 -25.88
CA ASP A 384 -14.58 4.40 -26.78
C ASP A 384 -13.48 5.22 -26.14
N VAL A 385 -12.34 4.57 -25.91
CA VAL A 385 -11.19 5.20 -25.28
C VAL A 385 -10.07 5.24 -26.30
N GLY A 386 -9.97 6.37 -27.02
CA GLY A 386 -9.04 6.58 -28.15
C GLY A 386 -7.60 6.11 -27.93
N ASP A 387 -6.91 5.78 -29.01
CA ASP A 387 -5.59 5.12 -28.99
C ASP A 387 -4.53 5.90 -28.19
N MET A 388 -3.85 5.22 -27.27
CA MET A 388 -2.77 5.79 -26.45
C MET A 388 -1.53 6.18 -27.28
N ASP A 389 -1.39 5.67 -28.50
CA ASP A 389 -0.14 5.76 -29.27
C ASP A 389 0.06 7.12 -29.98
N GLN A 390 -0.99 7.94 -30.14
CA GLN A 390 -0.86 9.25 -30.79
C GLN A 390 -0.70 10.42 -29.81
N GLU A 391 -1.24 10.36 -28.60
CA GLU A 391 -1.15 11.50 -27.66
C GLU A 391 0.20 11.62 -26.93
N MET A 392 1.08 10.63 -27.03
CA MET A 392 2.39 10.64 -26.37
C MET A 392 3.55 11.09 -27.26
N ASN A 393 3.36 11.20 -28.59
CA ASN A 393 4.43 11.65 -29.51
C ASN A 393 4.44 13.17 -29.78
N ASP A 394 3.35 13.89 -29.48
CA ASP A 394 3.25 15.35 -29.74
C ASP A 394 3.49 16.23 -28.49
N ARG A 395 4.08 15.69 -27.42
CA ARG A 395 4.43 16.49 -26.23
C ARG A 395 5.92 16.61 -25.93
N ASP A 396 6.76 16.28 -26.90
CA ASP A 396 8.19 16.58 -26.85
C ASP A 396 8.60 17.33 -28.12
N THR A 397 8.38 18.64 -28.14
CA THR A 397 9.27 19.65 -28.76
C THR A 397 8.65 21.06 -28.65
N HIS A 398 9.46 22.01 -28.19
CA HIS A 398 9.23 23.46 -28.17
C HIS A 398 8.14 24.02 -27.24
N PHE A 399 8.57 24.38 -26.03
CA PHE A 399 7.98 25.50 -25.28
C PHE A 399 8.30 26.80 -26.02
N GLU A 400 7.41 27.25 -26.89
CA GLU A 400 7.35 28.65 -27.31
C GLU A 400 5.90 29.10 -27.55
N SER A 401 5.63 30.33 -27.12
CA SER A 401 4.32 30.95 -27.02
C SER A 401 3.67 31.21 -28.37
N ALA A 402 2.43 30.75 -28.57
CA ALA A 402 1.52 31.35 -29.54
C ALA A 402 0.07 31.27 -29.06
N ASN A 403 -0.50 32.44 -28.80
CA ASN A 403 -1.93 32.67 -28.66
C ASN A 403 -2.65 32.36 -29.98
N SER A 404 -3.60 31.43 -29.99
CA SER A 404 -4.73 31.45 -30.93
C SER A 404 -5.94 30.73 -30.35
N ALA A 405 -7.05 31.47 -30.33
CA ALA A 405 -8.41 31.17 -29.88
C ALA A 405 -8.81 29.68 -29.79
N SER A 406 -9.18 29.27 -28.57
CA SER A 406 -10.00 28.08 -28.30
C SER A 406 -11.41 28.24 -28.88
N PRO A 407 -11.98 27.25 -29.58
CA PRO A 407 -13.41 27.21 -29.81
C PRO A 407 -14.11 26.90 -28.48
N SER A 408 -15.14 27.69 -28.17
CA SER A 408 -15.94 27.60 -26.96
C SER A 408 -16.65 26.25 -26.84
N PHE A 409 -16.15 25.37 -25.97
CA PHE A 409 -16.95 24.28 -25.39
C PHE A 409 -17.84 24.85 -24.28
N GLY A 410 -19.07 25.19 -24.64
CA GLY A 410 -20.15 25.43 -23.69
C GLY A 410 -20.69 24.10 -23.14
N GLU A 411 -21.07 24.10 -21.87
CA GLU A 411 -21.76 23.02 -21.13
C GLU A 411 -20.93 21.81 -20.65
N SER A 412 -19.99 22.01 -19.72
CA SER A 412 -19.46 20.90 -18.88
C SER A 412 -19.12 21.25 -17.42
N SER A 413 -19.28 22.52 -17.02
CA SER A 413 -18.80 23.00 -15.71
C SER A 413 -19.70 22.67 -14.50
N SER A 414 -20.94 22.22 -14.71
CA SER A 414 -21.88 21.86 -13.64
C SER A 414 -21.77 20.40 -13.20
N PHE A 415 -21.52 19.47 -14.13
CA PHE A 415 -21.39 18.03 -13.84
C PHE A 415 -20.16 17.69 -13.00
N ASN A 416 -18.99 18.29 -13.32
CA ASN A 416 -17.74 18.03 -12.59
C ASN A 416 -17.79 18.48 -11.12
N LYS A 417 -18.50 19.57 -10.80
CA LYS A 417 -18.65 20.03 -9.40
C LYS A 417 -19.47 19.06 -8.54
N ASN A 418 -20.45 18.37 -9.12
CA ASN A 418 -21.26 17.38 -8.40
C ASN A 418 -20.46 16.09 -8.12
N LEU A 419 -19.63 15.65 -9.07
CA LEU A 419 -18.79 14.47 -8.90
C LEU A 419 -17.72 14.65 -7.82
N ASP A 420 -17.04 15.81 -7.79
CA ASP A 420 -16.06 16.12 -6.75
C ASP A 420 -16.69 16.14 -5.35
N ASN A 421 -17.92 16.66 -5.23
CA ASN A 421 -18.67 16.63 -3.98
C ASN A 421 -19.05 15.20 -3.56
N GLU A 422 -19.47 14.34 -4.48
CA GLU A 422 -19.74 12.93 -4.19
C GLU A 422 -18.47 12.16 -3.78
N ILE A 423 -17.36 12.34 -4.49
CA ILE A 423 -16.06 11.73 -4.15
C ILE A 423 -15.60 12.16 -2.75
N SER A 424 -15.86 13.42 -2.37
CA SER A 424 -15.53 13.92 -1.03
C SER A 424 -16.20 13.09 0.08
N LYS A 425 -17.47 12.67 -0.11
CA LYS A 425 -18.21 11.82 0.83
C LYS A 425 -17.50 10.49 1.11
N TYR A 426 -16.85 9.91 0.11
CA TYR A 426 -16.15 8.62 0.21
C TYR A 426 -14.68 8.75 0.63
N THR A 427 -14.17 9.97 0.79
CA THR A 427 -12.77 10.25 1.12
C THR A 427 -12.59 10.92 2.49
N LEU A 428 -13.63 11.53 3.04
CA LEU A 428 -13.62 12.09 4.40
C LEU A 428 -13.77 10.99 5.47
N ASN A 429 -12.91 11.05 6.50
CA ASN A 429 -12.85 10.15 7.67
C ASN A 429 -12.68 8.66 7.36
N LYS A 430 -11.41 8.25 7.21
CA LYS A 430 -11.03 6.85 7.00
C LYS A 430 -11.28 6.02 8.25
N ASP A 431 -12.28 5.16 8.23
CA ASP A 431 -12.53 4.19 9.30
C ASP A 431 -11.51 3.04 9.20
N VAL A 432 -10.54 3.04 10.10
CA VAL A 432 -9.49 2.01 10.20
C VAL A 432 -10.04 0.65 10.65
N ASN A 433 -11.31 0.53 11.03
CA ASN A 433 -11.94 -0.75 11.35
C ASN A 433 -12.56 -1.42 10.13
N LYS A 434 -12.81 -0.69 9.04
CA LYS A 434 -13.28 -1.26 7.77
C LYS A 434 -12.12 -1.87 6.98
N ILE A 435 -12.41 -2.80 6.10
CA ILE A 435 -11.43 -3.38 5.17
C ILE A 435 -10.87 -2.29 4.24
N PHE A 436 -9.57 -2.31 3.96
CA PHE A 436 -8.95 -1.34 3.04
C PHE A 436 -9.00 -1.81 1.60
N ILE A 437 -9.37 -0.94 0.68
CA ILE A 437 -9.51 -1.26 -0.75
C ILE A 437 -8.20 -0.94 -1.48
N ILE A 438 -7.57 -1.97 -2.03
CA ILE A 438 -6.39 -1.86 -2.88
C ILE A 438 -6.85 -2.05 -4.33
N SER A 439 -6.93 -0.97 -5.10
CA SER A 439 -7.34 -1.04 -6.51
C SER A 439 -6.21 -1.56 -7.38
N LYS A 440 -6.48 -2.60 -8.15
CA LYS A 440 -5.52 -3.17 -9.08
C LYS A 440 -5.65 -2.48 -10.42
N ILE A 441 -4.55 -1.90 -10.89
CA ILE A 441 -4.45 -1.26 -12.20
C ILE A 441 -3.99 -2.31 -13.20
N GLU A 442 -4.96 -2.84 -13.94
CA GLU A 442 -4.78 -4.00 -14.84
C GLU A 442 -5.19 -3.67 -16.28
N LYS A 443 -5.85 -2.52 -16.51
CA LYS A 443 -6.40 -2.13 -17.80
C LYS A 443 -5.98 -0.70 -18.22
N PRO A 444 -5.86 -0.43 -19.53
CA PRO A 444 -5.63 0.92 -20.06
C PRO A 444 -6.69 1.94 -19.63
N SER A 445 -7.96 1.54 -19.51
CA SER A 445 -9.05 2.40 -19.04
C SER A 445 -8.81 2.92 -17.61
N ALA A 446 -8.28 2.06 -16.73
CA ALA A 446 -7.89 2.42 -15.37
C ALA A 446 -6.79 3.48 -15.35
N VAL A 447 -5.83 3.38 -16.27
CA VAL A 447 -4.74 4.36 -16.40
C VAL A 447 -5.25 5.74 -16.81
N LYS A 448 -6.32 5.80 -17.63
CA LYS A 448 -6.94 7.05 -18.06
C LYS A 448 -7.76 7.71 -16.93
N ASN A 449 -8.42 6.91 -16.08
CA ASN A 449 -9.19 7.37 -14.92
C ASN A 449 -8.39 7.39 -13.60
N LEU A 450 -7.06 7.32 -13.70
CA LEU A 450 -6.18 7.00 -12.59
C LEU A 450 -6.31 7.97 -11.40
N ASP A 451 -6.43 9.28 -11.65
CA ASP A 451 -6.55 10.28 -10.58
C ASP A 451 -7.77 10.03 -9.67
N ASN A 452 -8.95 9.77 -10.25
CA ASN A 452 -10.16 9.56 -9.46
C ASN A 452 -10.16 8.19 -8.77
N ILE A 453 -9.60 7.17 -9.42
CA ILE A 453 -9.35 5.86 -8.80
C ILE A 453 -8.47 6.03 -7.56
N ILE A 454 -7.29 6.66 -7.69
CA ILE A 454 -6.35 6.86 -6.58
C ILE A 454 -6.99 7.59 -5.39
N LYS A 455 -7.80 8.63 -5.63
CA LYS A 455 -8.49 9.37 -4.56
C LYS A 455 -9.37 8.44 -3.72
N LEU A 456 -10.15 7.59 -4.39
CA LEU A 456 -11.11 6.69 -3.77
C LEU A 456 -10.47 5.43 -3.18
N SER A 457 -9.32 4.96 -3.69
CA SER A 457 -8.64 3.78 -3.17
C SER A 457 -7.88 4.05 -1.86
N ASP A 458 -7.68 3.02 -1.05
CA ASP A 458 -6.80 3.10 0.13
C ASP A 458 -5.32 2.87 -0.22
N GLY A 459 -5.10 2.14 -1.31
CA GLY A 459 -3.80 1.93 -1.95
C GLY A 459 -3.99 1.44 -3.37
N ILE A 460 -2.91 1.40 -4.13
CA ILE A 460 -2.88 0.95 -5.52
C ILE A 460 -1.95 -0.25 -5.65
N MET A 461 -2.36 -1.23 -6.46
CA MET A 461 -1.51 -2.31 -6.91
C MET A 461 -1.32 -2.23 -8.41
N ILE A 462 -0.08 -2.13 -8.86
CA ILE A 462 0.29 -2.17 -10.27
C ILE A 462 0.43 -3.65 -10.65
N ALA A 463 -0.64 -4.24 -11.22
CA ALA A 463 -0.64 -5.65 -11.58
C ALA A 463 -0.10 -5.83 -13.01
N ARG A 464 1.22 -5.91 -13.09
CA ARG A 464 1.99 -5.88 -14.34
C ARG A 464 1.70 -7.03 -15.31
N GLY A 465 1.25 -8.18 -14.80
CA GLY A 465 0.85 -9.33 -15.61
C GLY A 465 -0.30 -8.98 -16.54
N ASP A 466 -1.50 -8.75 -16.00
CA ASP A 466 -2.68 -8.38 -16.79
C ASP A 466 -2.46 -7.02 -17.51
N LEU A 467 -1.84 -6.02 -16.86
CA LEU A 467 -1.58 -4.71 -17.48
C LEU A 467 -0.62 -4.79 -18.68
N GLY A 468 0.41 -5.62 -18.62
CA GLY A 468 1.40 -5.80 -19.69
C GLY A 468 0.87 -6.58 -20.89
N ILE A 469 -0.23 -7.33 -20.72
CA ILE A 469 -0.96 -7.97 -21.82
C ILE A 469 -1.86 -6.94 -22.50
N GLU A 470 -2.55 -6.12 -21.71
CA GLU A 470 -3.55 -5.16 -22.20
C GLU A 470 -2.95 -3.86 -22.75
N THR A 471 -1.67 -3.58 -22.45
CA THR A 471 -0.93 -2.41 -22.96
C THR A 471 0.29 -2.85 -23.77
N ASN A 472 0.89 -1.93 -24.52
CA ASN A 472 2.19 -2.20 -25.12
C ASN A 472 3.22 -2.49 -24.02
N LEU A 473 3.83 -3.67 -24.04
CA LEU A 473 4.79 -4.11 -23.04
C LEU A 473 5.95 -3.12 -22.84
N SER A 474 6.38 -2.43 -23.90
CA SER A 474 7.43 -1.40 -23.81
C SER A 474 7.01 -0.16 -23.01
N ASN A 475 5.71 0.11 -22.89
CA ASN A 475 5.15 1.22 -22.12
C ASN A 475 4.96 0.86 -20.63
N LEU A 476 4.96 -0.43 -20.27
CA LEU A 476 4.71 -0.89 -18.91
C LEU A 476 5.66 -0.25 -17.86
N PRO A 477 6.98 -0.14 -18.09
CA PRO A 477 7.87 0.56 -17.14
C PRO A 477 7.53 2.05 -16.98
N ILE A 478 7.08 2.71 -18.05
CA ILE A 478 6.68 4.12 -18.03
C ILE A 478 5.42 4.28 -17.18
N LEU A 479 4.41 3.42 -17.39
CA LEU A 479 3.18 3.41 -16.61
C LEU A 479 3.45 3.16 -15.12
N GLN A 480 4.30 2.19 -14.79
CA GLN A 480 4.71 1.93 -13.41
C GLN A 480 5.25 3.19 -12.73
N LYS A 481 6.23 3.87 -13.37
CA LYS A 481 6.83 5.10 -12.84
C LYS A 481 5.80 6.22 -12.66
N LYS A 482 4.91 6.41 -13.64
CA LYS A 482 3.85 7.43 -13.57
C LYS A 482 2.88 7.16 -12.43
N ILE A 483 2.39 5.93 -12.29
CA ILE A 483 1.44 5.55 -11.23
C ILE A 483 2.08 5.73 -9.86
N ILE A 484 3.30 5.22 -9.66
CA ILE A 484 4.03 5.39 -8.39
C ILE A 484 4.18 6.88 -8.07
N ASN A 485 4.64 7.68 -9.03
CA ASN A 485 4.87 9.10 -8.81
C ASN A 485 3.58 9.86 -8.42
N LEU A 486 2.46 9.58 -9.09
CA LEU A 486 1.16 10.20 -8.78
C LEU A 486 0.67 9.82 -7.37
N CYS A 487 0.72 8.54 -7.02
CA CYS A 487 0.33 8.08 -5.69
C CYS A 487 1.20 8.70 -4.59
N LYS A 488 2.51 8.84 -4.82
CA LYS A 488 3.48 9.31 -3.83
C LYS A 488 3.48 10.82 -3.66
N THR A 489 3.49 11.58 -4.75
CA THR A 489 3.68 13.04 -4.69
C THR A 489 2.37 13.79 -4.53
N LYS A 490 1.29 13.33 -5.18
CA LYS A 490 0.01 14.05 -5.22
C LYS A 490 -0.99 13.56 -4.18
N TYR A 491 -1.11 12.24 -4.02
CA TYR A 491 -2.22 11.65 -3.25
C TYR A 491 -1.84 11.02 -1.91
N ASN A 492 -0.54 10.85 -1.64
CA ASN A 492 -0.03 10.19 -0.44
C ASN A 492 -0.71 8.82 -0.19
N LYS A 493 -0.68 7.94 -1.21
CA LYS A 493 -1.28 6.60 -1.18
C LYS A 493 -0.22 5.51 -1.18
N ILE A 494 -0.61 4.34 -0.67
CA ILE A 494 0.22 3.13 -0.73
C ILE A 494 0.32 2.65 -2.19
N VAL A 495 1.50 2.18 -2.59
CA VAL A 495 1.71 1.55 -3.91
C VAL A 495 2.42 0.22 -3.77
N ILE A 496 1.83 -0.81 -4.38
CA ILE A 496 2.36 -2.16 -4.50
C ILE A 496 2.76 -2.40 -5.95
N VAL A 497 3.99 -2.85 -6.18
CA VAL A 497 4.43 -3.36 -7.48
C VAL A 497 4.34 -4.88 -7.45
N ALA A 498 3.59 -5.46 -8.39
CA ALA A 498 3.20 -6.85 -8.35
C ALA A 498 3.53 -7.59 -9.65
N THR A 499 3.50 -8.92 -9.56
CA THR A 499 3.66 -9.94 -10.63
C THR A 499 5.04 -9.99 -11.28
N GLN A 500 5.57 -11.21 -11.42
CA GLN A 500 6.84 -11.53 -12.09
C GLN A 500 8.05 -10.75 -11.56
N MET A 501 8.10 -10.51 -10.25
CA MET A 501 9.27 -9.84 -9.65
C MET A 501 10.49 -10.76 -9.67
N LEU A 502 10.29 -12.07 -9.40
CA LEU A 502 11.33 -13.10 -9.40
C LEU A 502 10.82 -14.39 -10.09
N GLU A 503 10.13 -14.25 -11.21
CA GLU A 503 9.36 -15.33 -11.87
C GLU A 503 10.18 -16.61 -12.13
N SER A 504 11.43 -16.47 -12.56
CA SER A 504 12.33 -17.60 -12.84
C SER A 504 12.54 -18.48 -11.60
N MET A 505 12.46 -17.90 -10.40
CA MET A 505 12.64 -18.61 -9.14
C MET A 505 11.51 -19.60 -8.81
N ARG A 506 10.44 -19.61 -9.60
CA ARG A 506 9.45 -20.71 -9.58
C ARG A 506 10.08 -22.04 -9.97
N PHE A 507 11.05 -22.01 -10.89
CA PHE A 507 11.58 -23.22 -11.53
C PHE A 507 13.05 -23.48 -11.18
N ILE A 508 13.83 -22.43 -10.96
CA ILE A 508 15.27 -22.49 -10.66
C ILE A 508 15.59 -21.78 -9.33
N PRO A 509 16.67 -22.14 -8.60
CA PRO A 509 16.93 -21.59 -7.27
C PRO A 509 17.61 -20.21 -7.27
N SER A 510 17.72 -19.54 -8.41
CA SER A 510 18.42 -18.23 -8.51
C SER A 510 17.70 -17.30 -9.47
N PRO A 511 17.60 -16.00 -9.16
CA PRO A 511 16.94 -15.04 -10.03
C PRO A 511 17.84 -14.66 -11.20
N THR A 512 17.24 -14.09 -12.23
CA THR A 512 17.97 -13.44 -13.32
C THR A 512 18.47 -12.05 -12.92
N ARG A 513 19.44 -11.51 -13.67
CA ARG A 513 19.91 -10.13 -13.47
C ARG A 513 18.79 -9.10 -13.68
N ALA A 514 17.87 -9.39 -14.61
CA ALA A 514 16.72 -8.53 -14.89
C ALA A 514 15.77 -8.47 -13.68
N GLU A 515 15.45 -9.61 -13.08
CA GLU A 515 14.57 -9.71 -11.91
C GLU A 515 15.16 -8.99 -10.68
N VAL A 516 16.46 -9.16 -10.43
CA VAL A 516 17.15 -8.42 -9.35
C VAL A 516 17.05 -6.91 -9.58
N THR A 517 17.27 -6.46 -10.82
CA THR A 517 17.19 -5.04 -11.20
C THR A 517 15.76 -4.52 -11.11
N ASP A 518 14.77 -5.35 -11.42
CA ASP A 518 13.35 -5.00 -11.38
C ASP A 518 12.88 -4.75 -9.95
N VAL A 519 13.21 -5.65 -9.01
CA VAL A 519 12.97 -5.43 -7.57
C VAL A 519 13.62 -4.14 -7.10
N ALA A 520 14.91 -3.93 -7.40
CA ALA A 520 15.61 -2.72 -6.98
C ALA A 520 14.97 -1.45 -7.57
N THR A 521 14.62 -1.46 -8.86
CA THR A 521 14.04 -0.31 -9.55
C THR A 521 12.66 0.05 -8.99
N ALA A 522 11.83 -0.92 -8.62
CA ALA A 522 10.56 -0.66 -7.95
C ALA A 522 10.74 0.14 -6.65
N LEU A 523 11.78 -0.16 -5.87
CA LEU A 523 12.13 0.59 -4.66
C LEU A 523 12.58 2.01 -5.00
N TYR A 524 13.52 2.17 -5.94
CA TYR A 524 13.99 3.48 -6.40
C TYR A 524 12.85 4.36 -6.94
N ASP A 525 11.87 3.76 -7.60
CA ASP A 525 10.70 4.47 -8.09
C ASP A 525 9.81 5.00 -6.97
N GLY A 526 9.85 4.36 -5.79
CA GLY A 526 9.17 4.79 -4.58
C GLY A 526 8.06 3.85 -4.10
N ALA A 527 8.01 2.60 -4.58
CA ALA A 527 7.07 1.60 -4.09
C ALA A 527 7.13 1.46 -2.56
N ASP A 528 6.01 1.14 -1.91
CA ASP A 528 6.02 0.74 -0.50
C ASP A 528 6.20 -0.75 -0.36
N CYS A 529 5.60 -1.51 -1.28
CA CYS A 529 5.65 -2.95 -1.29
C CYS A 529 6.03 -3.52 -2.65
N VAL A 530 6.71 -4.66 -2.60
CA VAL A 530 6.87 -5.56 -3.74
C VAL A 530 6.17 -6.89 -3.42
N MET A 531 5.66 -7.57 -4.45
CA MET A 531 4.84 -8.77 -4.27
C MET A 531 5.36 -9.96 -5.07
N LEU A 532 5.44 -11.11 -4.40
CA LEU A 532 5.62 -12.43 -5.00
C LEU A 532 4.25 -13.08 -5.24
N SER A 533 4.06 -13.61 -6.45
CA SER A 533 2.84 -14.23 -6.93
C SER A 533 3.00 -15.74 -6.99
N ALA A 534 3.24 -16.29 -8.18
CA ALA A 534 3.37 -17.74 -8.37
C ALA A 534 4.69 -18.27 -7.79
N GLU A 535 5.69 -17.41 -7.61
CA GLU A 535 6.97 -17.69 -6.96
C GLU A 535 6.79 -18.33 -5.59
N THR A 536 5.86 -17.84 -4.78
CA THR A 536 5.56 -18.37 -3.44
C THR A 536 4.35 -19.30 -3.42
N ALA A 537 3.36 -19.09 -4.30
CA ALA A 537 2.13 -19.87 -4.25
C ALA A 537 2.28 -21.30 -4.79
N THR A 538 3.01 -21.47 -5.89
CA THR A 538 3.16 -22.76 -6.61
C THR A 538 4.59 -23.07 -7.04
N GLY A 539 5.54 -22.16 -6.78
CA GLY A 539 6.94 -22.33 -7.13
C GLY A 539 7.63 -23.45 -6.33
N LYS A 540 8.74 -23.98 -6.89
CA LYS A 540 9.57 -24.99 -6.24
C LYS A 540 10.40 -24.45 -5.08
N TYR A 541 10.68 -23.14 -5.08
CA TYR A 541 11.60 -22.50 -4.13
C TYR A 541 10.96 -21.32 -3.36
N PRO A 542 9.78 -21.46 -2.76
CA PRO A 542 8.99 -20.33 -2.25
C PRO A 542 9.73 -19.52 -1.16
N ILE A 543 10.35 -20.21 -0.20
CA ILE A 543 11.09 -19.57 0.91
C ILE A 543 12.38 -18.89 0.39
N LEU A 544 13.04 -19.50 -0.60
CA LEU A 544 14.25 -18.95 -1.19
C LEU A 544 13.94 -17.70 -2.03
N SER A 545 12.84 -17.70 -2.79
CA SER A 545 12.37 -16.52 -3.53
C SER A 545 12.12 -15.33 -2.58
N SER A 546 11.42 -15.58 -1.48
CA SER A 546 11.15 -14.56 -0.46
C SER A 546 12.43 -14.03 0.19
N SER A 547 13.31 -14.92 0.68
CA SER A 547 14.59 -14.49 1.28
C SER A 547 15.52 -13.78 0.29
N THR A 548 15.47 -14.13 -1.00
CA THR A 548 16.19 -13.45 -2.08
C THR A 548 15.65 -12.05 -2.32
N GLN A 549 14.32 -11.88 -2.41
CA GLN A 549 13.68 -10.57 -2.51
C GLN A 549 14.06 -9.68 -1.31
N ASN A 550 13.97 -10.24 -0.10
CA ASN A 550 14.38 -9.57 1.13
C ASN A 550 15.86 -9.11 1.08
N SER A 551 16.77 -9.96 0.59
CA SER A 551 18.19 -9.61 0.46
C SER A 551 18.44 -8.47 -0.52
N ILE A 552 17.73 -8.45 -1.66
CA ILE A 552 17.81 -7.37 -2.65
C ILE A 552 17.34 -6.04 -2.02
N ILE A 553 16.19 -6.06 -1.35
CA ILE A 553 15.62 -4.91 -0.65
C ILE A 553 16.61 -4.36 0.38
N GLN A 554 17.18 -5.23 1.23
CA GLN A 554 18.15 -4.83 2.24
C GLN A 554 19.39 -4.14 1.64
N ASN A 555 19.88 -4.63 0.51
CA ASN A 555 21.05 -4.03 -0.13
C ASN A 555 20.72 -2.63 -0.68
N VAL A 556 19.54 -2.46 -1.29
CA VAL A 556 19.08 -1.13 -1.77
C VAL A 556 18.88 -0.17 -0.60
N GLU A 557 18.26 -0.62 0.49
CA GLU A 557 18.01 0.22 1.68
C GLU A 557 19.26 0.58 2.47
N LYS A 558 20.35 -0.16 2.32
CA LYS A 558 21.65 0.18 2.93
C LYS A 558 22.44 1.17 2.09
N ASP A 559 22.11 1.30 0.80
CA ASP A 559 22.79 2.20 -0.10
C ASP A 559 22.47 3.66 0.26
N TYR A 560 23.52 4.47 0.41
CA TYR A 560 23.38 5.90 0.60
C TYR A 560 22.71 6.57 -0.60
N TYR A 561 23.01 6.09 -1.82
CA TYR A 561 22.48 6.65 -3.06
C TYR A 561 20.95 6.55 -3.14
N PHE A 562 20.35 5.48 -2.60
CA PHE A 562 18.89 5.34 -2.54
C PHE A 562 18.22 6.51 -1.80
N TYR A 563 18.75 6.92 -0.66
CA TYR A 563 18.18 8.02 0.11
C TYR A 563 18.40 9.37 -0.56
N GLU A 564 19.57 9.61 -1.13
CA GLU A 564 19.85 10.83 -1.87
C GLU A 564 18.91 10.97 -3.09
N TYR A 565 18.73 9.88 -3.84
CA TYR A 565 17.86 9.84 -5.02
C TYR A 565 16.39 10.07 -4.67
N THR A 566 15.87 9.35 -3.69
CA THR A 566 14.46 9.45 -3.29
C THR A 566 14.11 10.82 -2.69
N GLN A 567 15.03 11.43 -1.94
CA GLN A 567 14.82 12.74 -1.32
C GLN A 567 14.85 13.88 -2.36
N LYS A 568 15.82 13.88 -3.27
CA LYS A 568 15.86 14.85 -4.38
C LYS A 568 14.57 14.81 -5.21
N LYS A 569 14.06 13.60 -5.46
CA LYS A 569 12.78 13.40 -6.18
C LYS A 569 11.61 14.05 -5.43
N ALA A 570 11.54 13.90 -4.11
CA ALA A 570 10.50 14.49 -3.28
C ALA A 570 10.59 16.04 -3.23
N GLU A 571 11.80 16.59 -3.13
CA GLU A 571 12.02 18.05 -3.11
C GLU A 571 11.64 18.71 -4.44
N ASN A 572 12.03 18.10 -5.57
CA ASN A 572 11.64 18.58 -6.90
C ASN A 572 10.13 18.55 -7.12
N ALA A 573 9.44 17.51 -6.61
CA ALA A 573 7.99 17.43 -6.68
C ALA A 573 7.30 18.54 -5.88
N ASN A 574 7.82 18.88 -4.69
CA ASN A 574 7.28 19.96 -3.86
C ASN A 574 7.49 21.35 -4.48
N ASN A 575 8.67 21.60 -5.07
CA ASN A 575 8.96 22.88 -5.71
C ASN A 575 8.09 23.13 -6.96
N ASN A 576 7.78 22.09 -7.72
CA ASN A 576 6.90 22.19 -8.90
C ASN A 576 5.43 22.43 -8.53
N ASN A 577 4.97 21.93 -7.38
CA ASN A 577 3.62 22.23 -6.88
C ASN A 577 3.48 23.71 -6.45
N ILE A 578 4.55 24.34 -5.97
CA ILE A 578 4.55 25.76 -5.55
C ILE A 578 4.54 26.70 -6.76
N SER A 579 5.27 26.36 -7.84
CA SER A 579 5.33 27.19 -9.05
C SER A 579 4.00 27.21 -9.81
N PHE A 580 3.30 26.07 -9.93
CA PHE A 580 1.99 25.98 -10.58
C PHE A 580 0.93 26.87 -9.92
N VAL A 581 0.91 26.94 -8.58
CA VAL A 581 -0.04 27.76 -7.81
C VAL A 581 0.21 29.26 -8.03
N ASN A 582 1.46 29.68 -8.22
CA ASN A 582 1.81 31.08 -8.44
C ASN A 582 1.47 31.56 -9.87
N THR A 583 1.61 30.70 -10.88
CA THR A 583 1.24 31.05 -12.28
C THR A 583 -0.26 31.27 -12.48
N HIS A 584 -1.13 30.56 -11.75
CA HIS A 584 -2.58 30.78 -11.82
C HIS A 584 -3.05 32.08 -11.13
N ASN A 585 -2.26 32.64 -10.21
CA ASN A 585 -2.58 33.90 -9.55
C ASN A 585 -2.17 35.14 -10.36
N HIS A 586 -1.17 35.02 -11.25
CA HIS A 586 -0.73 36.15 -12.09
C HIS A 586 -1.64 36.44 -13.29
N LEU A 587 -2.37 35.44 -13.81
CA LEU A 587 -3.24 35.60 -14.99
C LEU A 587 -4.62 36.24 -14.67
N LYS A 588 -4.94 36.51 -13.40
CA LYS A 588 -6.17 37.21 -12.99
C LYS A 588 -6.00 38.71 -12.71
N GLN A 589 -4.81 39.27 -12.92
CA GLN A 589 -4.51 40.66 -12.53
C GLN A 589 -4.63 41.70 -13.66
N PHE A 590 -4.98 41.29 -14.89
CA PHE A 590 -5.21 42.21 -16.00
C PHE A 590 -6.64 42.11 -16.51
N GLY A 591 -7.56 42.81 -15.84
CA GLY A 591 -8.95 42.95 -16.27
C GLY A 591 -9.76 43.82 -15.31
N SER A 592 -10.10 45.03 -15.79
CA SER A 592 -11.07 46.02 -15.25
C SER A 592 -10.80 46.66 -13.87
N ILE A 593 -10.46 47.94 -13.94
CA ILE A 593 -10.66 48.97 -12.92
C ILE A 593 -12.14 49.39 -12.96
N SER A 594 -12.90 49.13 -11.89
CA SER A 594 -13.93 50.02 -11.33
C SER A 594 -14.67 49.36 -10.17
N ASP A 595 -14.90 50.18 -9.14
CA ASP A 595 -15.93 50.10 -8.12
C ASP A 595 -15.71 49.34 -6.80
N THR A 596 -16.23 50.03 -5.79
CA THR A 596 -15.93 50.05 -4.37
C THR A 596 -16.68 49.00 -3.55
N SER A 597 -16.11 48.73 -2.36
CA SER A 597 -16.76 48.19 -1.15
C SER A 597 -17.14 46.69 -1.13
N SER A 598 -16.17 45.87 -0.71
CA SER A 598 -16.35 44.95 0.43
C SER A 598 -15.00 44.35 0.80
N ALA A 599 -14.67 44.39 2.09
CA ALA A 599 -13.44 43.82 2.62
C ALA A 599 -13.51 42.28 2.58
N GLN A 600 -13.21 41.69 1.43
CA GLN A 600 -12.88 40.27 1.34
C GLN A 600 -11.39 40.09 1.60
N GLN A 601 -11.12 39.42 2.72
CA GLN A 601 -9.79 39.01 3.15
C GLN A 601 -9.02 38.33 2.00
N LYS A 602 -7.88 38.95 1.62
CA LYS A 602 -6.86 38.33 0.80
C LYS A 602 -6.41 37.02 1.46
N LYS A 603 -6.77 35.87 0.87
CA LYS A 603 -6.20 34.56 1.27
C LYS A 603 -4.72 34.53 0.88
N THR A 604 -3.87 34.47 1.90
CA THR A 604 -2.42 34.26 1.84
C THR A 604 -2.05 32.86 1.31
N PRO A 605 -0.84 32.66 0.75
CA PRO A 605 -0.40 31.38 0.22
C PRO A 605 -0.08 30.36 1.32
N SER A 606 -0.73 29.19 1.22
CA SER A 606 -0.49 27.88 1.86
C SER A 606 -0.19 27.82 3.36
N ASP A 607 -1.25 27.68 4.19
CA ASP A 607 -1.13 27.15 5.55
C ASP A 607 -0.72 25.66 5.50
N THR A 608 0.59 25.39 5.51
CA THR A 608 1.12 24.05 5.78
C THR A 608 0.77 23.66 7.22
N SER A 609 0.17 22.49 7.41
CA SER A 609 -0.24 22.00 8.73
C SER A 609 0.98 21.93 9.67
N HIS A 610 0.78 22.21 10.97
CA HIS A 610 1.84 22.01 11.98
C HIS A 610 2.43 20.60 11.94
N PHE A 611 1.60 19.60 11.63
CA PHE A 611 2.06 18.22 11.47
C PHE A 611 2.95 18.04 10.23
N ASP A 612 2.68 18.74 9.13
CA ASP A 612 3.53 18.67 7.93
C ASP A 612 4.92 19.24 8.23
N LYS A 613 4.99 20.36 8.96
CA LYS A 613 6.28 20.93 9.44
C LYS A 613 7.02 19.96 10.37
N LEU A 614 6.30 19.29 11.26
CA LEU A 614 6.85 18.30 12.18
C LEU A 614 7.53 17.14 11.44
N ILE A 615 6.86 16.53 10.45
CA ILE A 615 7.40 15.37 9.74
C ILE A 615 8.62 15.74 8.88
N TYR A 616 8.67 16.95 8.31
CA TYR A 616 9.87 17.43 7.62
C TYR A 616 11.05 17.59 8.59
N SER A 617 10.83 18.14 9.79
CA SER A 617 11.86 18.20 10.84
C SER A 617 12.33 16.80 11.25
N ILE A 618 11.41 15.83 11.41
CA ILE A 618 11.76 14.43 11.72
C ILE A 618 12.66 13.84 10.63
N ARG A 619 12.31 14.05 9.35
CA ARG A 619 13.10 13.59 8.21
C ARG A 619 14.50 14.20 8.23
N ASP A 620 14.60 15.51 8.42
CA ASP A 620 15.88 16.22 8.39
C ASP A 620 16.78 15.79 9.55
N ILE A 621 16.22 15.61 10.75
CA ILE A 621 16.96 15.05 11.89
C ILE A 621 17.41 13.62 11.58
N SER A 622 16.54 12.77 11.02
CA SER A 622 16.89 11.40 10.64
C SER A 622 17.95 11.31 9.55
N ASN A 623 18.13 12.37 8.75
CA ASN A 623 19.13 12.40 7.69
C ASN A 623 20.50 12.84 8.18
N ASN A 624 20.52 13.78 9.13
CA ASN A 624 21.73 14.39 9.67
C ASN A 624 22.29 13.66 10.89
N ILE A 625 21.43 12.99 11.65
CA ILE A 625 21.79 12.19 12.82
C ILE A 625 21.61 10.71 12.47
N ASN A 626 22.53 9.86 12.94
CA ASN A 626 22.41 8.40 12.83
C ASN A 626 21.35 7.85 13.79
N LEU A 627 20.09 8.23 13.56
CA LEU A 627 18.94 7.73 14.31
C LEU A 627 18.71 6.25 14.03
N LYS A 628 18.48 5.48 15.09
CA LYS A 628 18.20 4.04 14.99
C LYS A 628 16.73 3.72 14.91
N SER A 629 15.88 4.61 15.41
CA SER A 629 14.42 4.51 15.26
C SER A 629 13.73 5.86 15.49
N ILE A 630 12.53 5.95 14.92
CA ILE A 630 11.56 7.01 15.17
C ILE A 630 10.35 6.33 15.82
N VAL A 631 10.05 6.66 17.07
CA VAL A 631 8.90 6.17 17.81
C VAL A 631 7.76 7.17 17.68
N LEU A 632 6.64 6.73 17.13
CA LEU A 632 5.45 7.52 16.88
C LEU A 632 4.26 6.92 17.62
N PHE A 633 3.65 7.68 18.52
CA PHE A 633 2.36 7.33 19.11
C PHE A 633 1.24 7.91 18.24
N SER A 634 0.43 7.03 17.64
CA SER A 634 -0.62 7.45 16.72
C SER A 634 -1.67 6.39 16.44
N ASN A 635 -2.93 6.83 16.37
CA ASN A 635 -4.05 6.08 15.81
C ASN A 635 -4.53 6.63 14.44
N ASP A 636 -3.83 7.63 13.89
CA ASP A 636 -4.19 8.29 12.63
C ASP A 636 -3.38 7.74 11.46
N PHE A 637 -4.02 6.83 10.71
CA PHE A 637 -3.40 6.19 9.54
C PHE A 637 -2.85 7.19 8.52
N ASN A 638 -3.56 8.30 8.25
CA ASN A 638 -3.16 9.24 7.19
C ASN A 638 -1.91 10.02 7.60
N LYS A 639 -1.81 10.42 8.87
CA LYS A 639 -0.61 11.07 9.42
C LYS A 639 0.60 10.13 9.41
N ILE A 640 0.41 8.88 9.81
CA ILE A 640 1.47 7.86 9.77
C ILE A 640 1.95 7.65 8.33
N LEU A 641 1.02 7.55 7.38
CA LEU A 641 1.35 7.37 5.96
C LEU A 641 2.12 8.57 5.38
N LYS A 642 1.76 9.81 5.77
CA LYS A 642 2.53 11.01 5.38
C LYS A 642 3.99 10.94 5.84
N LEU A 643 4.24 10.52 7.08
CA LEU A 643 5.61 10.36 7.58
C LEU A 643 6.35 9.23 6.85
N SER A 644 5.69 8.09 6.62
CA SER A 644 6.22 6.95 5.85
C SER A 644 6.65 7.37 4.44
N ASN A 645 5.87 8.23 3.79
CA ASN A 645 6.11 8.72 2.43
C ASN A 645 7.38 9.60 2.30
N LEU A 646 7.89 10.14 3.42
CA LEU A 646 9.19 10.85 3.43
C LEU A 646 10.39 9.92 3.34
N LYS A 647 10.18 8.59 3.38
CA LYS A 647 11.21 7.54 3.25
C LYS A 647 12.44 7.81 4.14
N THR A 648 12.20 8.04 5.44
CA THR A 648 13.27 8.30 6.42
C THR A 648 14.29 7.16 6.48
N LYS A 649 15.55 7.50 6.78
CA LYS A 649 16.61 6.50 6.96
C LYS A 649 16.35 5.60 8.16
N ALA A 650 15.88 6.19 9.26
CA ALA A 650 15.50 5.44 10.44
C ALA A 650 14.13 4.76 10.25
N PRO A 651 13.98 3.52 10.74
CA PRO A 651 12.68 2.83 10.80
C PRO A 651 11.72 3.55 11.77
N ILE A 652 10.42 3.50 11.48
CA ILE A 652 9.38 4.17 12.25
C ILE A 652 8.59 3.12 13.04
N VAL A 653 8.77 3.10 14.36
CA VAL A 653 8.02 2.26 15.29
C VAL A 653 6.73 2.98 15.66
N VAL A 654 5.58 2.45 15.26
CA VAL A 654 4.28 3.05 15.54
C VAL A 654 3.61 2.32 16.69
N ILE A 655 3.39 3.03 17.80
CA ILE A 655 2.67 2.49 18.96
C ILE A 655 1.19 2.89 18.82
N THR A 656 0.33 1.88 18.80
CA THR A 656 -1.12 2.01 18.56
C THR A 656 -1.89 1.09 19.51
N ASP A 657 -3.05 1.57 20.00
CA ASP A 657 -4.00 0.78 20.78
C ASP A 657 -5.10 0.14 19.91
N ASN A 658 -5.07 0.41 18.60
CA ASN A 658 -5.94 -0.22 17.62
C ASN A 658 -5.25 -1.39 16.90
N LYS A 659 -5.78 -2.61 17.10
CA LYS A 659 -5.26 -3.85 16.46
C LYS A 659 -5.51 -3.90 14.95
N ASN A 660 -6.63 -3.35 14.47
CA ASN A 660 -6.92 -3.30 13.04
C ASN A 660 -5.95 -2.35 12.33
N LEU A 661 -5.65 -1.20 12.97
CA LEU A 661 -4.65 -0.27 12.46
C LEU A 661 -3.26 -0.92 12.41
N SER A 662 -2.85 -1.63 13.47
CA SER A 662 -1.52 -2.27 13.49
C SER A 662 -1.33 -3.26 12.34
N ARG A 663 -2.37 -4.00 11.92
CA ARG A 663 -2.32 -4.86 10.73
C ARG A 663 -2.32 -4.05 9.42
N LYS A 664 -3.09 -2.96 9.37
CA LYS A 664 -3.15 -2.02 8.22
C LYS A 664 -1.86 -1.23 7.98
N LEU A 665 -0.99 -1.17 8.99
CA LEU A 665 0.34 -0.57 8.91
C LEU A 665 1.42 -1.52 8.36
N GLN A 666 1.04 -2.72 7.90
CA GLN A 666 1.97 -3.65 7.26
C GLN A 666 2.25 -3.40 5.77
N LEU A 667 1.57 -2.42 5.15
CA LEU A 667 1.88 -1.99 3.78
C LEU A 667 2.72 -0.69 3.69
N PRO A 668 2.54 0.34 4.54
CA PRO A 668 3.35 1.54 4.46
C PRO A 668 4.85 1.29 4.68
N TRP A 669 5.68 1.94 3.88
CA TRP A 669 7.13 1.84 3.95
C TRP A 669 7.70 2.24 5.31
N GLY A 670 8.62 1.43 5.83
CA GLY A 670 9.42 1.73 7.01
C GLY A 670 8.66 1.75 8.32
N ILE A 671 7.36 1.39 8.31
CA ILE A 671 6.53 1.31 9.50
C ILE A 671 6.68 -0.05 10.17
N TYR A 672 6.85 -0.05 11.49
CA TYR A 672 6.86 -1.22 12.37
C TYR A 672 5.81 -1.01 13.46
N PRO A 673 4.60 -1.57 13.27
CA PRO A 673 3.53 -1.38 14.23
C PRO A 673 3.77 -2.22 15.48
N TYR A 674 3.55 -1.61 16.64
CA TYR A 674 3.56 -2.23 17.94
C TYR A 674 2.18 -2.00 18.58
N TYR A 675 1.43 -3.09 18.75
CA TYR A 675 0.14 -3.06 19.41
C TYR A 675 0.33 -3.02 20.93
N SER A 676 -0.21 -1.99 21.58
CA SER A 676 -0.18 -1.86 23.04
C SER A 676 -1.58 -1.62 23.57
N SER A 677 -1.97 -2.32 24.64
CA SER A 677 -3.24 -2.08 25.34
C SER A 677 -3.22 -0.80 26.19
N ILE A 678 -2.09 -0.10 26.25
CA ILE A 678 -2.00 1.18 26.92
C ILE A 678 -2.74 2.21 26.05
N GLU A 679 -3.90 2.64 26.54
CA GLU A 679 -4.61 3.79 25.97
C GLU A 679 -3.65 4.97 25.91
N THR A 680 -3.42 5.46 24.69
CA THR A 680 -2.60 6.66 24.45
C THR A 680 -3.23 7.93 25.03
N SER A 681 -4.50 7.85 25.46
CA SER A 681 -5.37 8.97 25.79
C SER A 681 -5.61 9.22 27.29
N THR A 682 -5.20 8.34 28.23
CA THR A 682 -5.62 8.46 29.64
C THR A 682 -4.46 8.57 30.66
N ASN A 683 -4.44 9.71 31.38
CA ASN A 683 -3.83 9.99 32.69
C ASN A 683 -2.34 9.70 33.00
N LYS A 684 -1.53 9.18 32.08
CA LYS A 684 -0.09 8.97 32.34
C LYS A 684 0.73 10.25 32.23
N ASP A 685 1.81 10.31 33.00
CA ASP A 685 2.81 11.36 32.90
C ASP A 685 3.51 11.29 31.53
N PHE A 686 3.73 12.44 30.91
CA PHE A 686 4.27 12.55 29.56
C PHE A 686 5.67 11.92 29.45
N ILE A 687 6.51 12.11 30.47
CA ILE A 687 7.84 11.49 30.56
C ILE A 687 7.72 9.96 30.60
N SER A 688 6.68 9.42 31.24
CA SER A 688 6.45 7.97 31.28
C SER A 688 6.14 7.40 29.90
N LEU A 689 5.42 8.15 29.04
CA LEU A 689 5.16 7.73 27.65
C LEU A 689 6.44 7.77 26.79
N ILE A 690 7.30 8.78 26.97
CA ILE A 690 8.60 8.83 26.29
C ILE A 690 9.47 7.65 26.72
N ASN A 691 9.57 7.40 28.03
CA ASN A 691 10.34 6.28 28.57
C ASN A 691 9.79 4.94 28.07
N TYR A 692 8.46 4.80 28.00
CA TYR A 692 7.81 3.62 27.43
C TYR A 692 8.18 3.44 25.95
N GLY A 693 8.11 4.50 25.13
CA GLY A 693 8.52 4.45 23.73
C GLY A 693 10.00 4.04 23.55
N CYS A 694 10.88 4.59 24.39
CA CYS A 694 12.30 4.22 24.41
C CYS A 694 12.49 2.74 24.80
N GLN A 695 11.75 2.27 25.79
CA GLN A 695 11.77 0.88 26.21
C GLN A 695 11.31 -0.06 25.08
N ILE A 696 10.24 0.26 24.35
CA ILE A 696 9.79 -0.52 23.18
C ILE A 696 10.88 -0.55 22.10
N SER A 697 11.48 0.59 21.78
CA SER A 697 12.59 0.66 20.81
C SER A 697 13.76 -0.26 21.19
N LYS A 698 14.10 -0.33 22.48
CA LYS A 698 15.13 -1.24 23.03
C LYS A 698 14.69 -2.71 22.98
N GLN A 699 13.46 -3.01 23.43
CA GLN A 699 12.91 -4.36 23.46
C GLN A 699 12.79 -4.98 22.07
N GLU A 700 12.37 -4.20 21.08
CA GLU A 700 12.31 -4.62 19.69
C GLU A 700 13.69 -4.70 19.02
N GLY A 701 14.77 -4.30 19.70
CA GLY A 701 16.15 -4.37 19.19
C GLY A 701 16.47 -3.32 18.13
N PHE A 702 15.77 -2.18 18.11
CA PHE A 702 16.18 -1.04 17.28
C PHE A 702 17.41 -0.34 17.83
N VAL A 703 17.50 -0.25 19.16
CA VAL A 703 18.63 0.35 19.88
C VAL A 703 19.24 -0.72 20.77
N THR A 704 20.57 -0.82 20.72
CA THR A 704 21.37 -1.83 21.43
C THR A 704 22.48 -1.23 22.26
N SER A 705 22.87 0.03 22.00
CA SER A 705 23.98 0.69 22.69
C SER A 705 23.61 2.08 23.24
N PRO A 706 24.33 2.57 24.27
CA PRO A 706 24.09 3.89 24.88
C PRO A 706 24.27 5.09 23.92
N ASP A 707 25.11 4.93 22.89
CA ASP A 707 25.43 6.00 21.93
C ASP A 707 24.40 6.10 20.79
N GLU A 708 23.38 5.25 20.81
CA GLU A 708 22.32 5.22 19.81
C GLU A 708 21.10 6.03 20.22
N TYR A 709 20.57 6.77 19.26
CA TYR A 709 19.47 7.72 19.48
C TYR A 709 18.16 7.23 18.87
N SER A 710 17.07 7.48 19.58
CA SER A 710 15.70 7.36 19.09
C SER A 710 15.01 8.71 19.13
N LEU A 711 14.17 8.97 18.14
CA LEU A 711 13.27 10.10 18.16
C LEU A 711 11.92 9.66 18.72
N VAL A 712 11.31 10.42 19.64
CA VAL A 712 9.96 10.13 20.15
C VAL A 712 9.04 11.30 19.83
N THR A 713 7.86 11.01 19.28
CA THR A 713 6.87 12.03 18.91
C THR A 713 5.43 11.49 18.91
N PHE A 714 4.46 12.40 18.79
CA PHE A 714 3.03 12.15 19.00
C PHE A 714 2.20 12.86 17.93
N THR A 715 1.17 12.19 17.39
CA THR A 715 0.27 12.81 16.39
C THR A 715 -0.91 13.57 17.00
N GLU A 716 -1.20 13.33 18.28
CA GLU A 716 -2.33 13.91 19.01
C GLU A 716 -1.85 14.74 20.18
N ASN A 717 -2.72 15.67 20.60
CA ASN A 717 -2.42 16.67 21.62
C ASN A 717 -2.61 16.07 23.01
N ILE A 718 -1.69 15.19 23.41
CA ILE A 718 -1.64 14.71 24.79
C ILE A 718 -1.14 15.89 25.64
N LYS A 719 -2.04 16.58 26.37
CA LYS A 719 -1.70 17.70 27.29
C LYS A 719 -0.72 18.75 26.70
N ASN A 720 -1.00 19.31 25.52
CA ASN A 720 -0.15 20.28 24.79
C ASN A 720 1.17 19.74 24.20
N SER A 721 1.30 18.43 23.96
CA SER A 721 2.52 17.83 23.38
C SER A 721 2.46 17.48 21.89
N ALA A 722 1.32 17.69 21.20
CA ALA A 722 1.33 17.51 19.75
C ALA A 722 2.33 18.50 19.14
N ASN A 723 3.08 18.03 18.16
CA ASN A 723 4.11 18.80 17.45
C ASN A 723 5.45 18.99 18.21
N LEU A 724 5.73 18.16 19.23
CA LEU A 724 7.05 18.10 19.85
C LEU A 724 7.86 16.89 19.39
N ILE A 725 9.18 17.07 19.34
CA ILE A 725 10.16 16.06 18.95
C ILE A 725 11.15 15.89 20.11
N TYR A 726 11.32 14.66 20.57
CA TYR A 726 12.26 14.32 21.63
C TYR A 726 13.37 13.44 21.10
N LEU A 727 14.61 13.90 21.24
CA LEU A 727 15.79 13.10 20.95
C LEU A 727 16.23 12.40 22.24
N CYS A 728 16.12 11.07 22.25
CA CYS A 728 16.35 10.25 23.43
C CYS A 728 17.50 9.27 23.20
N GLN A 729 18.17 8.85 24.28
CA GLN A 729 19.14 7.75 24.30
C GLN A 729 18.55 6.58 25.11
N PRO A 730 17.84 5.62 24.46
CA PRO A 730 17.04 4.61 25.17
C PRO A 730 17.82 3.65 26.07
N CYS A 731 19.12 3.54 25.87
CA CYS A 731 19.98 2.64 26.63
C CYS A 731 20.65 3.30 27.85
N LEU A 732 20.46 4.61 28.06
CA LEU A 732 20.87 5.26 29.30
C LEU A 732 19.79 5.08 30.37
N GLU A 733 20.20 4.57 31.53
CA GLU A 733 19.34 4.47 32.71
C GLU A 733 19.62 5.67 33.63
N ASN A 734 18.55 6.40 33.98
CA ASN A 734 18.45 7.66 34.77
C ASN A 734 18.49 8.97 33.99
#